data_AF-A0AAE0N806-F1
#
_entry.id   AF-A0AAE0N806-F1
#
_cell.length_a   1.000
_cell.length_b   1.000
_cell.length_c   1.000
_cell.angle_alpha   90.00
_cell.angle_beta   90.00
_cell.angle_gamma   90.00
#
_symmetry.space_group_name_H-M   'P 1'
#
loop_
_entity.id
_entity.type
_entity.pdbx_description
1 polymer ?
#
loop_
_entity_poly.entity_id
_entity_poly.type
_entity_poly.pdbx_seq_one_letter_code
_entity_poly.pdbx_strand_id
1 'polypeptide(L)'
;MATAGAASQAPPTKDSPTEDAVEVHEKATSSVLKVPLESPTPESHSSERPALTADQQTKLDWLLAKVKAWTEIPSTKGKAGPLTDNDRFWLTRDCLLRYLRATKWHEKESEKRLLATLTWRREYGVDDLTFDHISPENETGKQVLLGYDNQCRPCHYLFPGRQNTPPSPRQVQHLVFMVERVIDLMPPQQEALSLLIDFTPSKTRSYTAPGLGIAREVLNILQNHYPERLGKALIVHTPWAINFFFKLISPFIDPHTREKLKFNDDMTKYVPAEQLVTEFKGNLEFGYDHASYWPALQELCRKKHDARWQRWVAGGQQICELEDYLTGHLEVGVAGAKPIEATEPPSETAETTSETGVAAKPAEAAEPSPLTTTHPLPPAFPPPGPAAAEEWLLIRVSYAALNPGDAVVMALLPAVFRSAKATVPCYDLVGTVLDVWTPPPPPPSSSPSTTTAPAPAPAAPAPRFRPGDTAVGFLVVAHMLRSGSGALQGTVALPAKYAVRLPSNRVPRDAAGLLLTACAACLLLVVDYTQHANLADELARRYGQFDAVIDAFGDQALYKSCARILKPGGVYSAAGVHSATFSVWAVLKVGLTLAANALWPRTKWLGGTGRTWKAASMMDPGVELMERVVGLLGEGKLRVAVDSEWPFDKALDAFDVLLSGRARGKILIKVNDDE
;
A
#
# COMPACT_ATOMS: atom_id res chain seq x y z
N MET A 1 48.59 56.84 -48.48
CA MET A 1 50.01 56.59 -48.12
C MET A 1 50.19 55.07 -48.12
N ALA A 2 50.64 54.44 -49.22
CA ALA A 2 52.07 54.22 -49.58
C ALA A 2 52.79 53.48 -48.42
N THR A 3 53.33 52.26 -48.50
CA THR A 3 53.94 51.40 -49.56
C THR A 3 54.13 49.99 -48.92
N ALA A 4 53.76 48.87 -49.54
CA ALA A 4 54.52 48.00 -50.45
C ALA A 4 55.81 47.36 -49.87
N GLY A 5 55.87 46.01 -49.94
CA GLY A 5 57.08 45.20 -49.76
C GLY A 5 56.78 43.70 -49.76
N ALA A 6 56.94 43.04 -50.91
CA ALA A 6 56.68 41.63 -51.18
C ALA A 6 57.96 40.87 -51.60
N ALA A 7 58.04 39.57 -51.29
CA ALA A 7 58.75 38.50 -52.04
C ALA A 7 58.34 37.13 -51.41
N SER A 8 57.65 36.16 -52.05
CA SER A 8 57.92 35.34 -53.27
C SER A 8 59.08 34.33 -53.05
N GLN A 9 59.05 33.00 -53.27
CA GLN A 9 58.20 31.95 -53.92
C GLN A 9 58.81 30.55 -53.51
N ALA A 10 58.06 29.51 -53.07
CA ALA A 10 57.46 28.32 -53.79
C ALA A 10 58.40 27.09 -54.08
N PRO A 11 57.93 25.87 -54.47
CA PRO A 11 57.11 24.77 -53.82
C PRO A 11 57.80 23.36 -54.00
N PRO A 12 57.17 22.13 -54.11
CA PRO A 12 55.93 21.47 -53.59
C PRO A 12 56.24 20.17 -52.75
N THR A 13 55.31 19.42 -52.14
CA THR A 13 54.69 18.16 -52.68
C THR A 13 53.58 17.59 -51.78
N LYS A 14 52.66 16.81 -52.40
CA LYS A 14 51.58 16.00 -51.81
C LYS A 14 52.10 14.79 -51.02
N ASP A 15 51.40 14.39 -49.95
CA ASP A 15 50.75 13.08 -49.81
C ASP A 15 50.01 12.98 -48.45
N SER A 16 48.94 12.19 -48.43
CA SER A 16 48.10 11.80 -47.28
C SER A 16 48.14 10.28 -47.14
N PRO A 17 47.57 9.63 -46.10
CA PRO A 17 47.53 9.91 -44.66
C PRO A 17 48.06 8.69 -43.85
N THR A 18 48.45 8.84 -42.58
CA THR A 18 48.53 7.70 -41.65
C THR A 18 48.31 8.12 -40.20
N GLU A 19 47.57 7.24 -39.54
CA GLU A 19 47.36 7.04 -38.10
C GLU A 19 48.53 7.52 -37.23
N ASP A 20 48.22 8.35 -36.23
CA ASP A 20 48.85 8.24 -34.93
C ASP A 20 47.83 8.56 -33.84
N ALA A 21 47.60 7.53 -33.04
CA ALA A 21 46.84 7.58 -31.82
C ALA A 21 47.77 7.92 -30.65
N VAL A 22 47.13 8.42 -29.60
CA VAL A 22 47.51 8.30 -28.18
C VAL A 22 48.28 9.48 -27.54
N GLU A 23 47.58 10.00 -26.52
CA GLU A 23 48.07 10.69 -25.31
C GLU A 23 48.59 12.13 -25.37
N VAL A 24 47.65 13.04 -25.11
CA VAL A 24 47.83 13.98 -24.00
C VAL A 24 46.56 13.93 -23.14
N HIS A 25 46.66 13.23 -22.00
CA HIS A 25 45.71 13.33 -20.90
C HIS A 25 45.77 14.74 -20.31
N GLU A 26 44.97 15.66 -20.87
CA GLU A 26 44.69 16.93 -20.23
C GLU A 26 43.45 16.75 -19.34
N LYS A 27 43.65 17.07 -18.06
CA LYS A 27 42.70 16.99 -16.95
C LYS A 27 41.40 17.72 -17.32
N ALA A 28 40.41 17.01 -17.85
CA ALA A 28 39.07 17.53 -18.01
C ALA A 28 38.50 17.81 -16.61
N THR A 29 38.34 19.09 -16.29
CA THR A 29 37.53 19.57 -15.18
C THR A 29 36.19 18.83 -15.20
N SER A 30 35.89 18.02 -14.17
CA SER A 30 34.57 17.40 -13.98
C SER A 30 33.50 18.50 -13.95
N SER A 31 32.84 18.72 -15.08
CA SER A 31 31.73 19.67 -15.18
C SER A 31 30.46 18.94 -14.74
N VAL A 32 29.85 19.39 -13.64
CA VAL A 32 28.57 18.87 -13.14
C VAL A 32 27.53 18.88 -14.27
N LEU A 33 26.97 17.71 -14.60
CA LEU A 33 25.96 17.56 -15.63
C LEU A 33 24.64 18.22 -15.19
N LYS A 34 23.97 18.92 -16.10
CA LYS A 34 22.70 19.62 -15.84
C LYS A 34 21.55 19.23 -16.75
N VAL A 35 21.82 18.45 -17.80
CA VAL A 35 20.85 18.08 -18.84
C VAL A 35 20.70 16.55 -18.91
N PRO A 36 19.59 16.02 -19.43
CA PRO A 36 19.41 14.57 -19.59
C PRO A 36 20.47 13.93 -20.48
N LEU A 37 20.83 12.69 -20.18
CA LEU A 37 21.61 11.83 -21.09
C LEU A 37 20.69 11.31 -22.21
N GLU A 38 21.16 11.34 -23.45
CA GLU A 38 20.32 10.99 -24.62
C GLU A 38 20.25 9.48 -24.92
N SER A 39 21.24 8.72 -24.44
CA SER A 39 21.48 7.33 -24.81
C SER A 39 22.00 6.47 -23.64
N PRO A 40 21.70 5.17 -23.63
CA PRO A 40 22.31 4.20 -22.71
C PRO A 40 23.80 3.99 -23.00
N THR A 41 24.50 3.28 -22.12
CA THR A 41 25.90 2.89 -22.36
C THR A 41 25.97 1.77 -23.41
N PRO A 42 27.10 1.62 -24.11
CA PRO A 42 27.30 0.52 -25.08
C PRO A 42 27.12 -0.88 -24.49
N GLU A 43 27.38 -1.06 -23.20
CA GLU A 43 27.29 -2.33 -22.46
C GLU A 43 25.87 -2.62 -21.96
N SER A 44 24.97 -1.63 -22.02
CA SER A 44 23.57 -1.81 -21.64
C SER A 44 22.82 -2.48 -22.79
N HIS A 45 22.09 -3.56 -22.49
CA HIS A 45 21.34 -4.32 -23.50
C HIS A 45 19.98 -4.76 -22.98
N SER A 46 18.93 -4.51 -23.77
CA SER A 46 17.59 -5.05 -23.50
C SER A 46 17.59 -6.57 -23.59
N SER A 47 16.84 -7.22 -22.69
CA SER A 47 16.57 -8.65 -22.82
C SER A 47 15.67 -8.90 -24.04
N GLU A 48 15.97 -9.96 -24.80
CA GLU A 48 15.14 -10.37 -25.93
C GLU A 48 13.71 -10.68 -25.46
N ARG A 49 12.74 -10.24 -26.27
CA ARG A 49 11.33 -10.44 -25.97
C ARG A 49 10.93 -11.87 -26.34
N PRO A 50 10.29 -12.63 -25.43
CA PRO A 50 9.82 -13.97 -25.77
C PRO A 50 8.90 -13.93 -26.99
N ALA A 51 9.09 -14.88 -27.90
CA ALA A 51 8.19 -15.06 -29.02
C ALA A 51 6.77 -15.37 -28.50
N LEU A 52 5.75 -14.86 -29.20
CA LEU A 52 4.37 -15.16 -28.84
C LEU A 52 4.06 -16.62 -29.16
N THR A 53 3.35 -17.30 -28.27
CA THR A 53 2.75 -18.59 -28.59
C THR A 53 1.62 -18.42 -29.61
N ALA A 54 1.21 -19.51 -30.27
CA ALA A 54 0.09 -19.46 -31.23
C ALA A 54 -1.22 -18.94 -30.59
N ASP A 55 -1.50 -19.33 -29.34
CA ASP A 55 -2.64 -18.82 -28.56
C ASP A 55 -2.53 -17.31 -28.30
N GLN A 56 -1.34 -16.86 -27.88
CA GLN A 56 -1.09 -15.44 -27.64
C GLN A 56 -1.23 -14.61 -28.92
N GLN A 57 -0.74 -15.12 -30.06
CA GLN A 57 -0.89 -14.47 -31.35
C GLN A 57 -2.37 -14.39 -31.75
N THR A 58 -3.14 -15.47 -31.58
CA THR A 58 -4.60 -15.49 -31.84
C THR A 58 -5.34 -14.43 -31.02
N LYS A 59 -4.99 -14.26 -29.74
CA LYS A 59 -5.59 -13.25 -28.86
C LYS A 59 -5.19 -11.83 -29.23
N LEU A 60 -3.96 -11.62 -29.69
CA LEU A 60 -3.52 -10.34 -30.24
C LEU A 60 -4.31 -9.99 -31.51
N ASP A 61 -4.49 -10.96 -32.41
CA ASP A 61 -5.24 -10.77 -33.66
C ASP A 61 -6.71 -10.47 -33.38
N TRP A 62 -7.31 -11.17 -32.41
CA TRP A 62 -8.67 -10.88 -31.94
C TRP A 62 -8.79 -9.45 -31.41
N LEU A 63 -7.89 -9.03 -30.52
CA LEU A 63 -7.92 -7.69 -29.93
C LEU A 63 -7.69 -6.62 -31.01
N LEU A 64 -6.76 -6.85 -31.92
CA LEU A 64 -6.51 -5.97 -33.05
C LEU A 64 -7.75 -5.78 -33.93
N ALA A 65 -8.47 -6.87 -34.22
CA ALA A 65 -9.72 -6.80 -34.98
C ALA A 65 -10.78 -5.95 -34.27
N LYS A 66 -10.89 -6.05 -32.92
CA LYS A 66 -11.78 -5.18 -32.13
C LYS A 66 -11.37 -3.72 -32.18
N VAL A 67 -10.10 -3.43 -31.94
CA VAL A 67 -9.57 -2.06 -31.93
C VAL A 67 -9.72 -1.40 -33.31
N LYS A 68 -9.49 -2.13 -34.41
CA LYS A 68 -9.70 -1.62 -35.77
C LYS A 68 -11.16 -1.32 -36.09
N ALA A 69 -12.11 -1.95 -35.40
CA ALA A 69 -13.53 -1.69 -35.56
C ALA A 69 -14.01 -0.46 -34.77
N TRP A 70 -13.20 0.10 -33.87
CA TRP A 70 -13.56 1.30 -33.11
C TRP A 70 -13.57 2.54 -34.01
N THR A 71 -14.69 3.26 -33.99
CA THR A 71 -14.86 4.54 -34.69
C THR A 71 -14.84 5.73 -33.75
N GLU A 72 -15.26 5.53 -32.50
CA GLU A 72 -15.39 6.55 -31.47
C GLU A 72 -14.88 6.06 -30.11
N ILE A 73 -14.42 7.00 -29.29
CA ILE A 73 -14.12 6.75 -27.88
C ILE A 73 -15.27 7.30 -27.04
N PRO A 74 -15.88 6.47 -26.18
CA PRO A 74 -16.95 6.93 -25.30
C PRO A 74 -16.38 7.84 -24.20
N SER A 75 -17.24 8.67 -23.62
CA SER A 75 -16.91 9.42 -22.40
C SER A 75 -18.20 9.82 -21.69
N THR A 76 -18.20 9.80 -20.36
CA THR A 76 -19.31 10.28 -19.54
C THR A 76 -19.13 11.74 -19.13
N LYS A 77 -17.99 12.36 -19.47
CA LYS A 77 -17.64 13.75 -19.12
C LYS A 77 -17.62 14.70 -20.33
N GLY A 78 -18.34 14.35 -21.40
CA GLY A 78 -18.48 15.20 -22.59
C GLY A 78 -17.23 15.29 -23.48
N LYS A 79 -16.27 14.37 -23.33
CA LYS A 79 -15.06 14.26 -24.17
C LYS A 79 -15.14 13.09 -25.17
N ALA A 80 -16.36 12.64 -25.45
CA ALA A 80 -16.62 11.58 -26.42
C ALA A 80 -16.36 12.11 -27.84
N GLY A 81 -15.98 11.24 -28.76
CA GLY A 81 -15.76 11.66 -30.15
C GLY A 81 -15.00 10.64 -30.98
N PRO A 82 -14.82 10.92 -32.29
CA PRO A 82 -14.18 10.00 -33.22
C PRO A 82 -12.74 9.68 -32.82
N LEU A 83 -12.24 8.52 -33.24
CA LEU A 83 -10.85 8.12 -33.08
C LEU A 83 -9.92 9.12 -33.79
N THR A 84 -9.03 9.78 -33.05
CA THR A 84 -8.07 10.76 -33.57
C THR A 84 -6.78 10.08 -34.00
N ASP A 85 -5.93 10.79 -34.74
CA ASP A 85 -4.61 10.28 -35.13
C ASP A 85 -3.71 10.03 -33.92
N ASN A 86 -3.82 10.83 -32.85
CA ASN A 86 -3.10 10.57 -31.59
C ASN A 86 -3.53 9.25 -30.94
N ASP A 87 -4.84 8.95 -30.94
CA ASP A 87 -5.32 7.65 -30.42
C ASP A 87 -4.77 6.49 -31.24
N ARG A 88 -4.75 6.62 -32.58
CA ARG A 88 -4.23 5.59 -33.49
C ARG A 88 -2.72 5.40 -33.32
N PHE A 89 -1.98 6.49 -33.18
CA PHE A 89 -0.54 6.49 -32.93
C PHE A 89 -0.19 5.81 -31.59
N TRP A 90 -0.99 6.02 -30.55
CA TRP A 90 -0.80 5.40 -29.24
C TRP A 90 -1.10 3.88 -29.22
N LEU A 91 -2.01 3.42 -30.09
CA LEU A 91 -2.43 2.02 -30.22
C LEU A 91 -1.41 1.16 -31.00
N THR A 92 -0.17 1.11 -30.52
CA THR A 92 0.91 0.26 -31.07
C THR A 92 0.72 -1.22 -30.74
N ARG A 93 1.42 -2.11 -31.45
CA ARG A 93 1.41 -3.56 -31.16
C ARG A 93 1.81 -3.86 -29.72
N ASP A 94 2.86 -3.21 -29.27
CA ASP A 94 3.39 -3.30 -27.91
C ASP A 94 2.39 -2.76 -26.87
N CYS A 95 1.63 -1.71 -27.20
CA CYS A 95 0.54 -1.24 -26.35
C CYS A 95 -0.52 -2.32 -26.17
N LEU A 96 -1.03 -2.92 -27.25
CA LEU A 96 -2.00 -4.01 -27.15
C LEU A 96 -1.47 -5.20 -26.33
N LEU A 97 -0.20 -5.57 -26.52
CA LEU A 97 0.44 -6.63 -25.76
C LEU A 97 0.59 -6.30 -24.27
N ARG A 98 0.89 -5.05 -23.88
CA ARG A 98 0.90 -4.64 -22.47
C ARG A 98 -0.45 -4.88 -21.80
N TYR A 99 -1.55 -4.54 -22.48
CA TYR A 99 -2.91 -4.76 -21.96
C TYR A 99 -3.30 -6.23 -21.91
N LEU A 100 -2.89 -7.03 -22.89
CA LEU A 100 -3.07 -8.49 -22.87
C LEU A 100 -2.32 -9.13 -21.69
N ARG A 101 -1.04 -8.80 -21.49
CA ARG A 101 -0.27 -9.34 -20.35
C ARG A 101 -0.86 -8.92 -19.00
N ALA A 102 -1.26 -7.66 -18.86
CA ALA A 102 -1.79 -7.14 -17.60
C ALA A 102 -3.15 -7.72 -17.18
N THR A 103 -3.90 -8.33 -18.10
CA THR A 103 -5.14 -9.06 -17.82
C THR A 103 -4.95 -10.58 -17.93
N LYS A 104 -3.70 -11.05 -17.89
CA LYS A 104 -3.36 -12.49 -18.01
C LYS A 104 -3.95 -13.13 -19.27
N TRP A 105 -3.90 -12.40 -20.39
CA TRP A 105 -4.39 -12.80 -21.70
C TRP A 105 -5.90 -13.05 -21.77
N HIS A 106 -6.68 -12.36 -20.93
CA HIS A 106 -8.15 -12.38 -20.99
C HIS A 106 -8.69 -11.30 -21.94
N GLU A 107 -9.06 -11.72 -23.16
CA GLU A 107 -9.41 -10.88 -24.32
C GLU A 107 -10.40 -9.74 -24.02
N LYS A 108 -11.60 -10.06 -23.48
CA LYS A 108 -12.65 -9.06 -23.21
C LYS A 108 -12.25 -8.06 -22.12
N GLU A 109 -11.44 -8.49 -21.16
CA GLU A 109 -10.96 -7.60 -20.10
C GLU A 109 -9.83 -6.70 -20.62
N SER A 110 -8.99 -7.22 -21.55
CA SER A 110 -8.00 -6.39 -22.26
C SER A 110 -8.68 -5.31 -23.08
N GLU A 111 -9.70 -5.66 -23.87
CA GLU A 111 -10.49 -4.70 -24.68
C GLU A 111 -11.10 -3.61 -23.79
N LYS A 112 -11.82 -4.01 -22.74
CA LYS A 112 -12.46 -3.11 -21.78
C LYS A 112 -11.46 -2.16 -21.13
N ARG A 113 -10.32 -2.67 -20.66
CA ARG A 113 -9.30 -1.87 -19.97
C ARG A 113 -8.58 -0.93 -20.93
N LEU A 114 -8.30 -1.37 -22.16
CA LEU A 114 -7.67 -0.55 -23.20
C LEU A 114 -8.58 0.63 -23.58
N LEU A 115 -9.87 0.37 -23.82
CA LEU A 115 -10.85 1.42 -24.12
C LEU A 115 -11.07 2.38 -22.94
N ALA A 116 -11.08 1.85 -21.71
CA ALA A 116 -11.17 2.67 -20.50
C ALA A 116 -9.96 3.61 -20.36
N THR A 117 -8.76 3.18 -20.76
CA THR A 117 -7.59 4.07 -20.76
C THR A 117 -7.68 5.16 -21.82
N LEU A 118 -8.09 4.87 -23.06
CA LEU A 118 -8.28 5.91 -24.08
C LEU A 118 -9.33 6.94 -23.62
N THR A 119 -10.43 6.47 -23.03
CA THR A 119 -11.46 7.33 -22.42
C THR A 119 -10.85 8.22 -21.33
N TRP A 120 -10.10 7.61 -20.40
CA TRP A 120 -9.43 8.35 -19.33
C TRP A 120 -8.43 9.38 -19.85
N ARG A 121 -7.61 9.05 -20.85
CA ARG A 121 -6.62 9.97 -21.44
C ARG A 121 -7.29 11.26 -21.93
N ARG A 122 -8.43 11.13 -22.62
CA ARG A 122 -9.23 12.26 -23.11
C ARG A 122 -9.89 13.06 -21.99
N GLU A 123 -10.47 12.37 -21.00
CA GLU A 123 -11.14 13.01 -19.87
C GLU A 123 -10.18 13.74 -18.94
N TYR A 124 -8.98 13.17 -18.74
CA TYR A 124 -7.94 13.72 -17.91
C TYR A 124 -7.16 14.84 -18.62
N GLY A 125 -7.21 14.88 -19.95
CA GLY A 125 -6.46 15.84 -20.77
C GLY A 125 -4.96 15.52 -20.78
N VAL A 126 -4.58 14.25 -20.88
CA VAL A 126 -3.15 13.83 -20.85
C VAL A 126 -2.34 14.53 -21.93
N ASP A 127 -2.89 14.63 -23.14
CA ASP A 127 -2.23 15.26 -24.29
C ASP A 127 -2.23 16.80 -24.20
N ASP A 128 -3.05 17.40 -23.32
CA ASP A 128 -3.13 18.85 -23.08
C ASP A 128 -2.10 19.33 -22.05
N LEU A 129 -1.39 18.42 -21.35
CA LEU A 129 -0.40 18.78 -20.33
C LEU A 129 0.89 19.31 -20.98
N THR A 130 1.26 20.55 -20.66
CA THR A 130 2.45 21.22 -21.23
C THR A 130 3.61 21.35 -20.24
N PHE A 131 4.83 21.50 -20.77
CA PHE A 131 6.03 21.81 -19.98
C PHE A 131 5.84 23.08 -19.13
N ASP A 132 5.17 24.11 -19.67
CA ASP A 132 4.93 25.38 -18.97
C ASP A 132 3.96 25.22 -17.80
N HIS A 133 2.84 24.50 -17.99
CA HIS A 133 1.85 24.26 -16.93
C HIS A 133 2.45 23.46 -15.76
N ILE A 134 3.32 22.50 -16.07
CA ILE A 134 3.91 21.58 -15.11
C ILE A 134 5.21 22.11 -14.48
N SER A 135 5.92 23.04 -15.15
CA SER A 135 7.21 23.61 -14.71
C SER A 135 7.26 23.97 -13.21
N PRO A 136 6.27 24.67 -12.62
CA PRO A 136 6.31 25.02 -11.19
C PRO A 136 6.41 23.81 -10.24
N GLU A 137 5.88 22.66 -10.65
CA GLU A 137 5.98 21.44 -9.85
C GLU A 137 7.39 20.85 -9.85
N ASN A 138 8.21 21.11 -10.88
CA ASN A 138 9.51 20.50 -11.01
C ASN A 138 10.70 21.45 -10.78
N GLU A 139 10.48 22.71 -10.38
CA GLU A 139 11.54 23.71 -10.10
C GLU A 139 12.64 23.21 -9.16
N THR A 140 12.34 22.26 -8.27
CA THR A 140 13.29 21.68 -7.32
C THR A 140 13.84 20.32 -7.72
N GLY A 141 13.52 19.83 -8.92
CA GLY A 141 13.98 18.53 -9.41
C GLY A 141 13.49 17.37 -8.55
N LYS A 142 12.23 17.43 -8.08
CA LYS A 142 11.61 16.35 -7.30
C LYS A 142 11.30 15.12 -8.15
N GLN A 143 11.22 15.29 -9.47
CA GLN A 143 11.30 14.20 -10.44
C GLN A 143 12.34 14.52 -11.52
N VAL A 144 13.19 13.56 -11.85
CA VAL A 144 14.25 13.72 -12.85
C VAL A 144 14.29 12.48 -13.74
N LEU A 145 14.26 12.68 -15.05
CA LEU A 145 14.58 11.66 -16.05
C LEU A 145 16.05 11.82 -16.43
N LEU A 146 16.87 10.81 -16.13
CA LEU A 146 18.30 10.89 -16.35
C LEU A 146 18.91 9.50 -16.43
N GLY A 147 19.56 9.21 -17.55
CA GLY A 147 20.31 7.97 -17.74
C GLY A 147 19.47 6.71 -17.89
N TYR A 148 20.15 5.57 -17.97
CA TYR A 148 19.57 4.28 -18.34
C TYR A 148 20.13 3.13 -17.49
N ASP A 149 19.29 2.14 -17.17
CA ASP A 149 19.69 0.92 -16.46
C ASP A 149 20.41 -0.09 -17.38
N ASN A 150 20.97 -1.16 -16.80
CA ASN A 150 21.69 -2.20 -17.54
C ASN A 150 20.84 -2.88 -18.65
N GLN A 151 19.51 -2.73 -18.61
CA GLN A 151 18.56 -3.27 -19.59
C GLN A 151 18.00 -2.19 -20.53
N CYS A 152 18.70 -1.06 -20.64
CA CYS A 152 18.31 0.10 -21.44
C CYS A 152 17.01 0.78 -20.98
N ARG A 153 16.55 0.56 -19.74
CA ARG A 153 15.37 1.26 -19.23
C ARG A 153 15.72 2.69 -18.88
N PRO A 154 14.98 3.70 -19.36
CA PRO A 154 15.18 5.07 -18.89
C PRO A 154 14.91 5.14 -17.38
N CYS A 155 15.81 5.83 -16.68
CA CYS A 155 15.80 6.00 -15.24
C CYS A 155 14.95 7.22 -14.84
N HIS A 156 13.90 6.97 -14.06
CA HIS A 156 13.01 7.97 -13.50
C HIS A 156 13.28 8.10 -12.00
N TYR A 157 13.96 9.18 -11.62
CA TYR A 157 14.24 9.50 -10.23
C TYR A 157 13.08 10.25 -9.58
N LEU A 158 12.74 9.83 -8.36
CA LEU A 158 11.82 10.48 -7.45
C LEU A 158 12.56 10.89 -6.18
N PHE A 159 12.51 12.18 -5.86
CA PHE A 159 13.08 12.75 -4.65
C PHE A 159 11.97 13.40 -3.80
N PRO A 160 11.18 12.63 -3.03
CA PRO A 160 10.12 13.19 -2.17
C PRO A 160 10.62 14.29 -1.22
N GLY A 161 11.87 14.22 -0.74
CA GLY A 161 12.50 15.26 0.07
C GLY A 161 12.66 16.63 -0.63
N ARG A 162 12.55 16.67 -1.96
CA ARG A 162 12.60 17.90 -2.77
C ARG A 162 11.23 18.50 -3.04
N GLN A 163 10.14 18.00 -2.43
CA GLN A 163 8.79 18.57 -2.58
C GLN A 163 8.79 20.09 -2.35
N ASN A 164 8.17 20.85 -3.25
CA ASN A 164 8.22 22.31 -3.28
C ASN A 164 6.84 22.98 -3.31
N THR A 165 5.79 22.22 -3.62
CA THR A 165 4.42 22.73 -3.74
C THR A 165 3.50 22.12 -2.69
N PRO A 166 2.44 22.84 -2.27
CA PRO A 166 1.38 22.27 -1.44
C PRO A 166 0.58 21.21 -2.24
N PRO A 167 -0.08 20.27 -1.55
CA PRO A 167 -0.97 19.29 -2.18
C PRO A 167 -1.96 19.94 -3.15
N SER A 168 -1.95 19.49 -4.41
CA SER A 168 -2.85 20.02 -5.46
C SER A 168 -3.02 19.00 -6.60
N PRO A 169 -4.09 19.10 -7.42
CA PRO A 169 -4.26 18.24 -8.60
C PRO A 169 -3.07 18.30 -9.57
N ARG A 170 -2.39 19.45 -9.64
CA ARG A 170 -1.20 19.63 -10.48
C ARG A 170 -0.05 18.69 -10.08
N GLN A 171 0.03 18.23 -8.83
CA GLN A 171 1.02 17.24 -8.41
C GLN A 171 0.79 15.88 -9.09
N VAL A 172 -0.47 15.47 -9.22
CA VAL A 172 -0.85 14.23 -9.92
C VAL A 172 -0.61 14.40 -11.42
N GLN A 173 -0.99 15.56 -11.99
CA GLN A 173 -0.69 15.90 -13.38
C GLN A 173 0.82 15.90 -13.67
N HIS A 174 1.66 16.40 -12.75
CA HIS A 174 3.11 16.36 -12.88
C HIS A 174 3.63 14.92 -12.95
N LEU A 175 3.13 14.01 -12.10
CA LEU A 175 3.51 12.61 -12.19
C LEU A 175 3.09 11.99 -13.53
N VAL A 176 1.83 12.16 -13.94
CA VAL A 176 1.32 11.66 -15.23
C VAL A 176 2.17 12.20 -16.38
N PHE A 177 2.43 13.51 -16.38
CA PHE A 177 3.27 14.17 -17.36
C PHE A 177 4.68 13.55 -17.42
N MET A 178 5.35 13.36 -16.28
CA MET A 178 6.68 12.77 -16.23
C MET A 178 6.69 11.30 -16.68
N VAL A 179 5.61 10.54 -16.42
CA VAL A 179 5.42 9.17 -16.95
C VAL A 179 5.28 9.18 -18.47
N GLU A 180 4.54 10.13 -19.05
CA GLU A 180 4.50 10.26 -20.52
C GLU A 180 5.87 10.67 -21.09
N ARG A 181 6.59 11.58 -20.42
CA ARG A 181 7.94 12.00 -20.85
C ARG A 181 8.95 10.85 -20.79
N VAL A 182 8.93 9.99 -19.78
CA VAL A 182 9.83 8.84 -19.72
C VAL A 182 9.49 7.79 -20.79
N ILE A 183 8.21 7.66 -21.17
CA ILE A 183 7.78 6.85 -22.32
C ILE A 183 8.35 7.45 -23.63
N ASP A 184 8.46 8.77 -23.73
CA ASP A 184 9.10 9.42 -24.88
C ASP A 184 10.59 9.09 -25.03
N LEU A 185 11.25 8.78 -23.92
CA LEU A 185 12.69 8.48 -23.86
C LEU A 185 13.03 6.99 -24.03
N MET A 186 12.02 6.11 -24.16
CA MET A 186 12.25 4.67 -24.32
C MET A 186 13.08 4.38 -25.58
N PRO A 187 14.22 3.68 -25.44
CA PRO A 187 14.96 3.19 -26.60
C PRO A 187 14.22 2.02 -27.27
N PRO A 188 14.64 1.61 -28.48
CA PRO A 188 14.08 0.43 -29.12
C PRO A 188 14.13 -0.81 -28.22
N GLN A 189 13.21 -1.75 -28.45
CA GLN A 189 13.07 -2.98 -27.67
C GLN A 189 12.77 -2.81 -26.16
N GLN A 190 12.53 -1.59 -25.68
CA GLN A 190 12.22 -1.31 -24.29
C GLN A 190 10.85 -0.68 -24.10
N GLU A 191 10.08 -1.22 -23.16
CA GLU A 191 8.72 -0.76 -22.86
C GLU A 191 8.52 -0.36 -21.39
N ALA A 192 9.53 -0.56 -20.54
CA ALA A 192 9.46 -0.34 -19.11
C ALA A 192 10.56 0.61 -18.61
N LEU A 193 10.27 1.30 -17.51
CA LEU A 193 11.20 2.23 -16.85
C LEU A 193 11.89 1.58 -15.64
N SER A 194 13.01 2.17 -15.23
CA SER A 194 13.63 1.94 -13.93
C SER A 194 13.28 3.10 -13.02
N LEU A 195 12.58 2.83 -11.91
CA LEU A 195 12.15 3.83 -10.95
C LEU A 195 13.17 3.93 -9.82
N LEU A 196 13.78 5.09 -9.60
CA LEU A 196 14.76 5.30 -8.54
C LEU A 196 14.18 6.24 -7.49
N ILE A 197 14.05 5.80 -6.25
CA ILE A 197 13.40 6.59 -5.19
C ILE A 197 14.37 6.82 -4.03
N ASP A 198 14.65 8.09 -3.74
CA ASP A 198 15.44 8.50 -2.59
C ASP A 198 14.55 9.18 -1.55
N PHE A 199 14.32 8.49 -0.42
CA PHE A 199 13.49 8.99 0.66
C PHE A 199 14.23 9.86 1.68
N THR A 200 15.42 10.37 1.34
CA THR A 200 16.14 11.34 2.18
C THR A 200 15.21 12.51 2.54
N PRO A 201 14.95 12.77 3.83
CA PRO A 201 14.00 13.78 4.24
C PRO A 201 14.52 15.19 3.95
N SER A 202 13.60 16.12 3.70
CA SER A 202 13.94 17.52 3.60
C SER A 202 14.42 18.06 4.95
N LYS A 203 15.53 18.81 4.96
CA LYS A 203 16.01 19.50 6.18
C LYS A 203 15.16 20.72 6.56
N THR A 204 14.41 21.27 5.60
CA THR A 204 13.71 22.56 5.73
C THR A 204 12.21 22.49 5.46
N ARG A 205 11.68 21.38 4.95
CA ARG A 205 10.26 21.26 4.55
C ARG A 205 9.54 20.13 5.27
N SER A 206 8.31 20.41 5.71
CA SER A 206 7.46 19.50 6.49
C SER A 206 6.55 18.60 5.65
N TYR A 207 6.41 18.82 4.35
CA TYR A 207 5.46 18.13 3.45
C TYR A 207 6.14 17.09 2.56
N THR A 208 6.89 16.13 3.12
CA THR A 208 7.69 15.17 2.32
C THR A 208 6.92 13.95 1.81
N ALA A 209 5.72 13.69 2.34
CA ALA A 209 4.86 12.59 1.90
C ALA A 209 3.53 13.13 1.32
N PRO A 210 3.07 12.64 0.15
CA PRO A 210 1.77 13.02 -0.38
C PRO A 210 0.65 12.56 0.58
N GLY A 211 -0.42 13.35 0.69
CA GLY A 211 -1.61 12.94 1.44
C GLY A 211 -2.25 11.68 0.83
N LEU A 212 -2.91 10.86 1.66
CA LEU A 212 -3.46 9.55 1.24
C LEU A 212 -4.42 9.62 0.03
N GLY A 213 -5.19 10.70 -0.13
CA GLY A 213 -6.07 10.88 -1.29
C GLY A 213 -5.30 10.97 -2.62
N ILE A 214 -4.24 11.78 -2.64
CA ILE A 214 -3.33 11.89 -3.80
C ILE A 214 -2.62 10.56 -4.05
N ALA A 215 -2.19 9.86 -2.99
CA ALA A 215 -1.54 8.56 -3.11
C ALA A 215 -2.47 7.50 -3.74
N ARG A 216 -3.76 7.48 -3.35
CA ARG A 216 -4.78 6.59 -3.95
C ARG A 216 -5.06 6.92 -5.40
N GLU A 217 -5.21 8.20 -5.73
CA GLU A 217 -5.43 8.65 -7.11
C GLU A 217 -4.26 8.24 -8.00
N VAL A 218 -3.03 8.51 -7.56
CA VAL A 218 -1.80 8.08 -8.24
C VAL A 218 -1.76 6.58 -8.42
N LEU A 219 -2.04 5.79 -7.37
CA LEU A 219 -2.03 4.33 -7.45
C LEU A 219 -3.07 3.83 -8.45
N ASN A 220 -4.29 4.38 -8.41
CA ASN A 220 -5.36 4.03 -9.33
C ASN A 220 -4.99 4.34 -10.78
N ILE A 221 -4.35 5.48 -11.05
CA ILE A 221 -3.88 5.86 -12.39
C ILE A 221 -2.79 4.88 -12.87
N LEU A 222 -1.75 4.66 -12.06
CA LEU A 222 -0.63 3.79 -12.44
C LEU A 222 -1.07 2.34 -12.64
N GLN A 223 -1.93 1.83 -11.76
CA GLN A 223 -2.45 0.46 -11.89
C GLN A 223 -3.34 0.31 -13.11
N ASN A 224 -4.30 1.21 -13.35
CA ASN A 224 -5.30 0.99 -14.39
C ASN A 224 -4.83 1.42 -15.79
N HIS A 225 -4.04 2.49 -15.88
CA HIS A 225 -3.74 3.16 -17.15
C HIS A 225 -2.29 3.03 -17.63
N TYR A 226 -1.37 2.58 -16.75
CA TYR A 226 0.03 2.32 -17.10
C TYR A 226 0.46 0.87 -16.84
N PRO A 227 -0.26 -0.13 -17.39
CA PRO A 227 0.08 -1.54 -17.21
C PRO A 227 1.47 -1.87 -17.75
N GLU A 228 2.17 -2.80 -17.08
CA GLU A 228 3.47 -3.34 -17.52
C GLU A 228 4.59 -2.30 -17.73
N ARG A 229 4.46 -1.07 -17.20
CA ARG A 229 5.48 -0.01 -17.34
C ARG A 229 6.60 -0.08 -16.30
N LEU A 230 6.39 -0.74 -15.15
CA LEU A 230 7.42 -0.85 -14.11
C LEU A 230 8.33 -2.05 -14.39
N GLY A 231 9.60 -1.78 -14.71
CA GLY A 231 10.63 -2.80 -14.94
C GLY A 231 11.42 -3.13 -13.67
N LYS A 232 11.93 -2.09 -13.00
CA LYS A 232 12.65 -2.19 -11.73
C LYS A 232 12.34 -0.98 -10.86
N ALA A 233 12.34 -1.15 -9.55
CA ALA A 233 12.22 -0.06 -8.59
C ALA A 233 13.36 -0.15 -7.57
N LEU A 234 14.24 0.83 -7.58
CA LEU A 234 15.48 0.95 -6.81
C LEU A 234 15.28 2.00 -5.74
N ILE A 235 15.27 1.60 -4.47
CA ILE A 235 14.80 2.45 -3.38
C ILE A 235 15.90 2.57 -2.33
N VAL A 236 16.34 3.80 -2.05
CA VAL A 236 17.40 4.12 -1.10
C VAL A 236 16.90 5.04 0.02
N HIS A 237 17.66 5.07 1.11
CA HIS A 237 17.39 5.90 2.29
C HIS A 237 15.96 5.76 2.82
N THR A 238 15.38 4.56 2.69
CA THR A 238 14.02 4.31 3.16
C THR A 238 13.93 4.51 4.66
N PRO A 239 13.00 5.36 5.14
CA PRO A 239 12.62 5.37 6.54
C PRO A 239 12.27 3.95 6.94
N TRP A 240 12.72 3.53 8.12
CA TRP A 240 12.47 2.18 8.62
C TRP A 240 10.97 1.79 8.59
N ALA A 241 10.07 2.77 8.71
CA ALA A 241 8.62 2.62 8.58
C ALA A 241 8.14 2.15 7.19
N ILE A 242 8.78 2.56 6.09
CA ILE A 242 8.42 2.13 4.72
C ILE A 242 8.85 0.67 4.49
N ASN A 243 10.03 0.28 4.99
CA ASN A 243 10.47 -1.12 4.97
C ASN A 243 9.53 -2.01 5.80
N PHE A 244 8.98 -1.48 6.90
CA PHE A 244 8.01 -2.19 7.74
C PHE A 244 6.63 -2.32 7.07
N PHE A 245 6.09 -1.23 6.51
CA PHE A 245 4.85 -1.23 5.71
C PHE A 245 4.96 -2.22 4.55
N PHE A 246 6.07 -2.18 3.80
CA PHE A 246 6.30 -3.09 2.70
C PHE A 246 6.37 -4.55 3.15
N LYS A 247 7.04 -4.86 4.27
CA LYS A 247 7.04 -6.22 4.85
C LYS A 247 5.65 -6.71 5.26
N LEU A 248 4.78 -5.81 5.71
CA LEU A 248 3.40 -6.11 6.09
C LEU A 248 2.52 -6.44 4.87
N ILE A 249 2.67 -5.69 3.78
CA ILE A 249 1.88 -5.90 2.54
C ILE A 249 2.51 -6.90 1.57
N SER A 250 3.79 -7.22 1.73
CA SER A 250 4.57 -8.10 0.83
C SER A 250 3.88 -9.44 0.52
N PRO A 251 3.24 -10.16 1.47
CA PRO A 251 2.48 -11.37 1.17
C PRO A 251 1.32 -11.20 0.18
N PHE A 252 0.77 -9.98 0.09
CA PHE A 252 -0.32 -9.60 -0.82
C PHE A 252 0.18 -8.97 -2.14
N ILE A 253 1.48 -8.68 -2.23
CA ILE A 253 2.12 -8.22 -3.45
C ILE A 253 2.46 -9.44 -4.29
N ASP A 254 1.95 -9.43 -5.53
CA ASP A 254 2.26 -10.42 -6.56
C ASP A 254 3.78 -10.68 -6.65
N PRO A 255 4.24 -11.94 -6.70
CA PRO A 255 5.67 -12.28 -6.73
C PRO A 255 6.47 -11.51 -7.80
N HIS A 256 5.91 -11.30 -9.00
CA HIS A 256 6.59 -10.54 -10.05
C HIS A 256 6.76 -9.06 -9.69
N THR A 257 5.83 -8.48 -8.93
CA THR A 257 5.96 -7.10 -8.44
C THR A 257 7.01 -7.01 -7.33
N ARG A 258 7.12 -8.04 -6.49
CA ARG A 258 8.10 -8.10 -5.39
C ARG A 258 9.54 -8.21 -5.90
N GLU A 259 9.78 -9.01 -6.93
CA GLU A 259 11.11 -9.20 -7.52
C GLU A 259 11.68 -7.92 -8.15
N LYS A 260 10.79 -7.04 -8.62
CA LYS A 260 11.15 -5.74 -9.23
C LYS A 260 11.67 -4.73 -8.21
N LEU A 261 11.36 -4.88 -6.92
CA LEU A 261 11.68 -3.91 -5.87
C LEU A 261 13.00 -4.26 -5.17
N LYS A 262 13.97 -3.33 -5.18
CA LYS A 262 15.28 -3.45 -4.53
C LYS A 262 15.46 -2.33 -3.52
N PHE A 263 15.63 -2.69 -2.25
CA PHE A 263 15.70 -1.75 -1.13
C PHE A 263 17.13 -1.71 -0.56
N ASN A 264 17.75 -0.53 -0.55
CA ASN A 264 19.07 -0.27 0.02
C ASN A 264 20.16 -1.30 -0.39
N ASP A 265 20.02 -1.89 -1.58
CA ASP A 265 21.06 -2.71 -2.21
C ASP A 265 22.15 -1.80 -2.82
N ASP A 266 23.18 -2.41 -3.38
CA ASP A 266 24.12 -1.73 -4.26
C ASP A 266 23.46 -1.49 -5.62
N MET A 267 23.16 -0.22 -5.90
CA MET A 267 22.40 0.19 -7.08
C MET A 267 23.22 0.09 -8.37
N THR A 268 24.57 0.06 -8.26
CA THR A 268 25.48 -0.11 -9.40
C THR A 268 25.37 -1.48 -10.06
N LYS A 269 24.79 -2.48 -9.37
CA LYS A 269 24.44 -3.79 -9.94
C LYS A 269 23.34 -3.71 -11.00
N TYR A 270 22.55 -2.63 -10.99
CA TYR A 270 21.37 -2.48 -11.82
C TYR A 270 21.48 -1.34 -12.83
N VAL A 271 22.28 -0.30 -12.52
CA VAL A 271 22.50 0.87 -13.37
C VAL A 271 24.01 1.09 -13.50
N PRO A 272 24.56 1.29 -14.71
CA PRO A 272 25.98 1.60 -14.89
C PRO A 272 26.38 2.81 -14.05
N ALA A 273 27.58 2.79 -13.46
CA ALA A 273 27.98 3.81 -12.50
C ALA A 273 28.00 5.21 -13.13
N GLU A 274 28.42 5.33 -14.38
CA GLU A 274 28.43 6.55 -15.19
C GLU A 274 27.02 7.09 -15.57
N GLN A 275 25.99 6.26 -15.45
CA GLN A 275 24.58 6.63 -15.67
C GLN A 275 23.83 6.88 -14.35
N LEU A 276 24.47 6.60 -13.21
CA LEU A 276 23.84 6.61 -11.89
C LEU A 276 24.32 7.81 -11.07
N VAL A 277 23.38 8.61 -10.58
CA VAL A 277 23.70 9.80 -9.76
C VAL A 277 24.40 9.44 -8.43
N THR A 278 25.22 10.36 -7.94
CA THR A 278 26.03 10.16 -6.72
C THR A 278 25.19 9.92 -5.46
N GLU A 279 23.95 10.41 -5.37
CA GLU A 279 23.03 10.09 -4.26
C GLU A 279 22.70 8.59 -4.17
N PHE A 280 22.85 7.87 -5.28
CA PHE A 280 22.69 6.41 -5.37
C PHE A 280 24.05 5.68 -5.46
N LYS A 281 25.15 6.37 -5.11
CA LYS A 281 26.54 5.87 -5.13
C LYS A 281 27.10 5.54 -6.52
N GLY A 282 26.56 6.15 -7.58
CA GLY A 282 27.21 6.12 -8.88
C GLY A 282 28.27 7.21 -9.06
N ASN A 283 28.76 7.34 -10.29
CA ASN A 283 29.82 8.27 -10.70
C ASN A 283 29.28 9.52 -11.43
N LEU A 284 27.96 9.61 -11.66
CA LEU A 284 27.36 10.72 -12.38
C LEU A 284 27.13 11.92 -11.45
N GLU A 285 28.00 12.92 -11.52
CA GLU A 285 27.81 14.21 -10.84
C GLU A 285 26.72 15.03 -11.55
N PHE A 286 25.48 14.92 -11.09
CA PHE A 286 24.33 15.66 -11.62
C PHE A 286 23.87 16.76 -10.66
N GLY A 287 23.76 17.98 -11.18
CA GLY A 287 23.28 19.15 -10.44
C GLY A 287 22.02 19.70 -11.09
N TYR A 288 20.85 19.44 -10.49
CA TYR A 288 19.59 19.92 -11.02
C TYR A 288 19.55 21.45 -11.06
N ASP A 289 19.42 22.01 -12.25
CA ASP A 289 19.20 23.43 -12.52
C ASP A 289 18.01 23.56 -13.45
N HIS A 290 16.86 24.05 -12.94
CA HIS A 290 15.60 24.01 -13.68
C HIS A 290 15.69 24.75 -15.02
N ALA A 291 16.38 25.90 -15.06
CA ALA A 291 16.53 26.72 -16.25
C ALA A 291 17.31 26.02 -17.37
N SER A 292 18.21 25.09 -17.03
CA SER A 292 18.97 24.29 -18.00
C SER A 292 18.29 22.96 -18.30
N TYR A 293 17.84 22.25 -17.26
CA TYR A 293 17.32 20.89 -17.36
C TYR A 293 15.96 20.82 -18.07
N TRP A 294 15.02 21.70 -17.71
CA TRP A 294 13.64 21.59 -18.14
C TRP A 294 13.46 21.84 -19.65
N PRO A 295 14.09 22.88 -20.25
CA PRO A 295 14.06 23.06 -21.70
C PRO A 295 14.80 21.95 -22.46
N ALA A 296 15.91 21.44 -21.91
CA ALA A 296 16.66 20.35 -22.53
C ALA A 296 15.83 19.05 -22.56
N LEU A 297 15.12 18.72 -21.48
CA LEU A 297 14.19 17.59 -21.45
C LEU A 297 13.05 17.78 -22.46
N GLN A 298 12.49 18.98 -22.55
CA GLN A 298 11.44 19.29 -23.53
C GLN A 298 11.90 19.03 -24.96
N GLU A 299 13.07 19.54 -25.34
CA GLU A 299 13.59 19.37 -26.68
C GLU A 299 13.90 17.91 -27.00
N LEU A 300 14.47 17.17 -26.03
CA LEU A 300 14.75 15.74 -26.20
C LEU A 300 13.46 14.92 -26.40
N CYS A 301 12.45 15.13 -25.56
CA CYS A 301 11.16 14.44 -25.69
C CYS A 301 10.48 14.79 -27.02
N ARG A 302 10.47 16.07 -27.40
CA ARG A 302 9.90 16.54 -28.67
C ARG A 302 10.59 15.88 -29.86
N LYS A 303 11.92 15.89 -29.91
CA LYS A 303 12.71 15.26 -30.98
C LYS A 303 12.38 13.77 -31.13
N LYS A 304 12.31 13.02 -30.03
CA LYS A 304 11.98 11.57 -30.06
C LYS A 304 10.52 11.31 -30.42
N HIS A 305 9.59 12.16 -29.96
CA HIS A 305 8.18 12.07 -30.35
C HIS A 305 8.00 12.34 -31.85
N ASP A 306 8.53 13.45 -32.36
CA ASP A 306 8.40 13.86 -33.76
C ASP A 306 9.00 12.82 -34.72
N ALA A 307 10.14 12.23 -34.36
CA ALA A 307 10.74 11.15 -35.16
C ALA A 307 9.84 9.91 -35.25
N ARG A 308 9.22 9.50 -34.13
CA ARG A 308 8.26 8.38 -34.11
C ARG A 308 7.00 8.71 -34.89
N TRP A 309 6.50 9.93 -34.75
CA TRP A 309 5.33 10.42 -35.50
C TRP A 309 5.58 10.40 -37.01
N GLN A 310 6.71 10.94 -37.46
CA GLN A 310 7.09 10.94 -38.88
C GLN A 310 7.17 9.53 -39.46
N ARG A 311 7.74 8.58 -38.70
CA ARG A 311 7.78 7.17 -39.11
C ARG A 311 6.40 6.54 -39.15
N TRP A 312 5.55 6.82 -38.18
CA TRP A 312 4.17 6.32 -38.19
C TRP A 312 3.38 6.83 -39.40
N VAL A 313 3.54 8.12 -39.74
CA VAL A 313 2.98 8.71 -40.97
C VAL A 313 3.54 8.03 -42.22
N ALA A 314 4.86 7.82 -42.28
CA ALA A 314 5.51 7.11 -43.39
C ALA A 314 5.07 5.64 -43.51
N GLY A 315 4.75 4.98 -42.39
CA GLY A 315 4.17 3.64 -42.31
C GLY A 315 2.67 3.58 -42.67
N GLY A 316 2.05 4.70 -43.04
CA GLY A 316 0.66 4.75 -43.48
C GLY A 316 -0.35 4.86 -42.32
N GLN A 317 0.07 5.41 -41.18
CA GLN A 317 -0.80 5.76 -40.04
C GLN A 317 -1.61 4.56 -39.48
N GLN A 318 -1.00 3.38 -39.47
CA GLN A 318 -1.67 2.14 -39.09
C GLN A 318 -1.85 2.03 -37.57
N ILE A 319 -3.00 1.49 -37.14
CA ILE A 319 -3.16 0.95 -35.79
C ILE A 319 -2.33 -0.34 -35.70
N CYS A 320 -1.72 -0.59 -34.54
CA CYS A 320 -0.88 -1.75 -34.23
C CYS A 320 0.46 -1.72 -34.97
N GLU A 321 1.00 -0.53 -35.25
CA GLU A 321 2.37 -0.39 -35.74
C GLU A 321 3.38 -0.84 -34.67
N LEU A 322 4.59 -1.23 -35.10
CA LEU A 322 5.65 -1.76 -34.24
C LEU A 322 6.42 -0.63 -33.56
N GLU A 323 6.55 -0.62 -32.22
CA GLU A 323 7.38 0.39 -31.53
C GLU A 323 8.85 0.34 -31.99
N ASP A 324 9.36 -0.83 -32.38
CA ASP A 324 10.71 -0.99 -32.96
C ASP A 324 10.87 -0.35 -34.34
N TYR A 325 9.82 -0.34 -35.16
CA TYR A 325 9.83 0.41 -36.42
C TYR A 325 9.78 1.92 -36.14
N LEU A 326 8.88 2.36 -35.25
CA LEU A 326 8.72 3.76 -34.90
C LEU A 326 10.00 4.37 -34.30
N THR A 327 10.72 3.60 -33.50
CA THR A 327 12.01 4.00 -32.90
C THR A 327 13.20 3.83 -33.84
N GLY A 328 13.01 3.14 -34.96
CA GLY A 328 14.01 3.00 -36.02
C GLY A 328 14.94 1.83 -35.94
N HIS A 329 14.64 0.88 -35.06
CA HIS A 329 15.35 -0.38 -34.99
C HIS A 329 14.98 -1.31 -36.14
N LEU A 330 13.72 -1.29 -36.58
CA LEU A 330 13.29 -1.96 -37.81
C LEU A 330 13.19 -0.96 -38.96
N GLU A 331 13.67 -1.36 -40.13
CA GLU A 331 13.53 -0.57 -41.37
C GLU A 331 12.10 -0.60 -41.93
N VAL A 332 11.38 -1.69 -41.65
CA VAL A 332 10.08 -1.99 -42.24
C VAL A 332 9.03 -2.16 -41.14
N GLY A 333 7.94 -1.39 -41.23
CA GLY A 333 6.78 -1.48 -40.35
C GLY A 333 5.77 -2.54 -40.81
N VAL A 334 4.60 -2.60 -40.17
CA VAL A 334 3.57 -3.62 -40.45
C VAL A 334 3.14 -3.62 -41.91
N ALA A 335 3.01 -2.45 -42.56
CA ALA A 335 2.55 -2.35 -43.94
C ALA A 335 3.55 -2.88 -44.99
N GLY A 336 4.83 -2.98 -44.65
CA GLY A 336 5.88 -3.45 -45.57
C GLY A 336 6.37 -4.87 -45.30
N ALA A 337 5.91 -5.52 -44.23
CA ALA A 337 6.29 -6.89 -43.91
C ALA A 337 5.74 -7.87 -44.94
N LYS A 338 6.62 -8.61 -45.65
CA LYS A 338 6.20 -9.74 -46.49
C LYS A 338 5.59 -10.84 -45.60
N PRO A 339 4.55 -11.56 -46.04
CA PRO A 339 4.01 -12.68 -45.29
C PRO A 339 5.11 -13.71 -45.02
N ILE A 340 5.28 -14.08 -43.76
CA ILE A 340 6.21 -15.15 -43.37
C ILE A 340 5.59 -16.47 -43.86
N GLU A 341 6.23 -17.13 -44.83
CA GLU A 341 5.95 -18.52 -45.17
C GLU A 341 6.16 -19.37 -43.91
N ALA A 342 5.15 -20.14 -43.55
CA ALA A 342 5.21 -21.07 -42.44
C ALA A 342 6.36 -22.07 -42.68
N THR A 343 7.42 -21.95 -41.90
CA THR A 343 8.53 -22.90 -41.92
C THR A 343 8.02 -24.26 -41.44
N GLU A 344 8.05 -25.25 -42.33
CA GLU A 344 7.75 -26.64 -42.01
C GLU A 344 8.65 -27.16 -40.86
N PRO A 345 8.14 -28.06 -40.00
CA PRO A 345 8.94 -28.64 -38.94
C PRO A 345 10.04 -29.54 -39.53
N PRO A 346 11.28 -29.52 -38.99
CA PRO A 346 12.30 -30.47 -39.43
C PRO A 346 11.92 -31.90 -39.02
N SER A 347 12.06 -32.81 -39.97
CA SER A 347 11.86 -34.25 -39.81
C SER A 347 12.79 -34.85 -38.74
N GLU A 348 12.23 -35.75 -37.95
CA GLU A 348 12.94 -36.64 -37.03
C GLU A 348 14.08 -37.41 -37.71
N THR A 349 15.28 -37.33 -37.14
CA THR A 349 16.18 -38.49 -37.05
C THR A 349 16.61 -38.64 -35.61
N ALA A 350 16.20 -39.77 -35.04
CA ALA A 350 16.47 -40.21 -33.69
C ALA A 350 17.95 -40.55 -33.50
N GLU A 351 18.55 -40.06 -32.42
CA GLU A 351 19.52 -40.85 -31.66
C GLU A 351 19.25 -40.66 -30.16
N THR A 352 19.06 -41.81 -29.53
CA THR A 352 18.58 -42.02 -28.17
C THR A 352 19.75 -42.08 -27.22
N THR A 353 19.79 -41.24 -26.19
CA THR A 353 20.34 -41.63 -24.88
C THR A 353 19.51 -41.03 -23.76
N SER A 354 19.02 -41.95 -22.95
CA SER A 354 18.16 -41.86 -21.79
C SER A 354 18.76 -41.11 -20.61
N GLU A 355 17.94 -40.38 -19.85
CA GLU A 355 17.94 -40.50 -18.38
C GLU A 355 16.60 -40.02 -17.76
N THR A 356 15.83 -41.04 -17.39
CA THR A 356 14.85 -41.16 -16.29
C THR A 356 14.10 -39.92 -15.78
N GLY A 357 12.80 -39.92 -16.08
CA GLY A 357 11.81 -39.06 -15.44
C GLY A 357 11.46 -39.47 -14.00
N VAL A 358 11.09 -38.45 -13.21
CA VAL A 358 10.20 -38.59 -12.06
C VAL A 358 8.97 -37.74 -12.36
N ALA A 359 7.84 -38.43 -12.54
CA ALA A 359 6.55 -37.84 -12.82
C ALA A 359 6.06 -36.99 -11.64
N ALA A 360 5.92 -35.68 -11.85
CA ALA A 360 5.12 -34.83 -10.98
C ALA A 360 3.67 -34.84 -11.50
N LYS A 361 2.76 -35.21 -10.59
CA LYS A 361 1.30 -35.24 -10.74
C LYS A 361 0.75 -33.94 -11.36
N PRO A 362 -0.34 -33.98 -12.15
CA PRO A 362 -0.97 -32.77 -12.67
C PRO A 362 -1.46 -31.92 -11.50
N ALA A 363 -0.98 -30.68 -11.43
CA ALA A 363 -1.53 -29.67 -10.55
C ALA A 363 -2.91 -29.28 -11.10
N GLU A 364 -3.93 -29.65 -10.32
CA GLU A 364 -5.32 -29.24 -10.50
C GLU A 364 -5.39 -27.71 -10.59
N ALA A 365 -6.07 -27.22 -11.62
CA ALA A 365 -6.20 -25.80 -11.91
C ALA A 365 -6.85 -25.09 -10.72
N ALA A 366 -6.10 -24.20 -10.06
CA ALA A 366 -6.69 -23.27 -9.11
C ALA A 366 -7.48 -22.23 -9.91
N GLU A 367 -8.81 -22.40 -9.94
CA GLU A 367 -9.73 -21.36 -10.38
C GLU A 367 -9.49 -20.05 -9.61
N PRO A 368 -9.70 -18.88 -10.24
CA PRO A 368 -9.64 -17.61 -9.53
C PRO A 368 -10.81 -17.58 -8.53
N SER A 369 -10.53 -17.74 -7.23
CA SER A 369 -11.55 -17.57 -6.20
C SER A 369 -12.19 -16.19 -6.39
N PRO A 370 -13.51 -16.12 -6.66
CA PRO A 370 -14.27 -14.93 -6.36
C PRO A 370 -14.08 -14.66 -4.86
N LEU A 371 -14.16 -13.39 -4.43
CA LEU A 371 -14.51 -13.10 -3.03
C LEU A 371 -15.97 -13.53 -2.83
N THR A 372 -16.21 -14.85 -2.81
CA THR A 372 -17.45 -15.45 -2.34
C THR A 372 -17.52 -15.24 -0.84
N THR A 373 -18.72 -14.92 -0.36
CA THR A 373 -19.16 -14.68 1.03
C THR A 373 -18.89 -15.83 2.01
N THR A 374 -18.10 -16.84 1.63
CA THR A 374 -17.69 -17.95 2.49
C THR A 374 -16.40 -17.58 3.20
N HIS A 375 -16.54 -16.99 4.38
CA HIS A 375 -15.43 -16.62 5.25
C HIS A 375 -14.59 -17.87 5.62
N PRO A 376 -13.24 -17.80 5.58
CA PRO A 376 -12.41 -18.93 5.93
C PRO A 376 -12.67 -19.33 7.39
N LEU A 377 -13.07 -20.59 7.60
CA LEU A 377 -13.16 -21.18 8.93
C LEU A 377 -11.82 -20.98 9.66
N PRO A 378 -11.83 -20.73 10.99
CA PRO A 378 -10.59 -20.60 11.75
C PRO A 378 -9.70 -21.85 11.56
N PRO A 379 -8.36 -21.68 11.47
CA PRO A 379 -7.45 -22.80 11.27
C PRO A 379 -7.55 -23.79 12.44
N ALA A 380 -7.67 -25.09 12.10
CA ALA A 380 -7.71 -26.25 12.99
C ALA A 380 -8.66 -26.09 14.20
N PHE A 381 -9.93 -26.42 13.98
CA PHE A 381 -10.89 -26.62 15.05
C PHE A 381 -10.84 -28.08 15.52
N PRO A 382 -10.79 -28.35 16.84
CA PRO A 382 -10.74 -27.39 17.94
C PRO A 382 -9.33 -26.82 18.17
N PRO A 383 -9.20 -25.59 18.71
CA PRO A 383 -7.91 -25.02 19.10
C PRO A 383 -7.19 -25.90 20.15
N PRO A 384 -5.86 -25.81 20.27
CA PRO A 384 -5.10 -26.55 21.28
C PRO A 384 -5.68 -26.26 22.68
N GLY A 385 -5.97 -27.35 23.42
CA GLY A 385 -6.70 -27.28 24.68
C GLY A 385 -6.05 -26.33 25.72
N PRO A 386 -6.83 -25.48 26.40
CA PRO A 386 -6.32 -24.65 27.50
C PRO A 386 -5.91 -25.51 28.71
N ALA A 387 -5.13 -24.91 29.61
CA ALA A 387 -4.69 -25.54 30.87
C ALA A 387 -5.84 -25.83 31.86
N ALA A 388 -7.08 -25.40 31.58
CA ALA A 388 -8.25 -25.53 32.46
C ALA A 388 -9.49 -25.94 31.65
N ALA A 389 -10.40 -26.70 32.27
CA ALA A 389 -11.71 -27.03 31.72
C ALA A 389 -12.57 -25.75 31.63
N GLU A 390 -12.54 -25.10 30.46
CA GLU A 390 -13.25 -23.85 30.17
C GLU A 390 -14.22 -24.09 29.00
N GLU A 391 -15.42 -23.52 29.05
CA GLU A 391 -16.39 -23.56 27.95
C GLU A 391 -15.93 -22.63 26.80
N TRP A 392 -16.14 -23.07 25.56
CA TRP A 392 -15.78 -22.34 24.34
C TRP A 392 -16.97 -22.18 23.40
N LEU A 393 -16.93 -21.11 22.62
CA LEU A 393 -17.96 -20.71 21.68
C LEU A 393 -17.36 -20.60 20.27
N LEU A 394 -18.11 -21.08 19.28
CA LEU A 394 -17.88 -20.81 17.87
C LEU A 394 -18.93 -19.80 17.43
N ILE A 395 -18.52 -18.62 17.00
CA ILE A 395 -19.42 -17.50 16.72
C ILE A 395 -19.27 -17.07 15.27
N ARG A 396 -20.38 -17.04 14.53
CA ARG A 396 -20.47 -16.33 13.24
C ARG A 396 -20.68 -14.85 13.54
N VAL A 397 -19.70 -14.01 13.17
CA VAL A 397 -19.70 -12.58 13.51
C VAL A 397 -20.66 -11.83 12.58
N SER A 398 -21.72 -11.21 13.11
CA SER A 398 -22.57 -10.31 12.33
C SER A 398 -21.92 -8.92 12.19
N TYR A 399 -21.48 -8.35 13.31
CA TYR A 399 -20.86 -7.01 13.33
C TYR A 399 -19.55 -7.02 14.11
N ALA A 400 -18.58 -6.24 13.62
CA ALA A 400 -17.36 -5.89 14.33
C ALA A 400 -17.25 -4.36 14.43
N ALA A 401 -16.84 -3.84 15.59
CA ALA A 401 -16.63 -2.41 15.76
C ALA A 401 -15.14 -2.08 15.70
N LEU A 402 -14.76 -1.16 14.81
CA LEU A 402 -13.38 -0.72 14.67
C LEU A 402 -12.96 0.16 15.86
N ASN A 403 -11.72 -0.01 16.30
CA ASN A 403 -11.15 0.74 17.42
C ASN A 403 -9.74 1.25 17.10
N PRO A 404 -9.34 2.44 17.56
CA PRO A 404 -7.99 2.96 17.31
C PRO A 404 -6.87 2.03 17.82
N GLY A 405 -7.17 1.24 18.86
CA GLY A 405 -6.27 0.21 19.37
C GLY A 405 -6.03 -0.97 18.41
N ASP A 406 -6.92 -1.21 17.44
CA ASP A 406 -6.74 -2.26 16.44
C ASP A 406 -5.52 -1.96 15.57
N ALA A 407 -5.39 -0.71 15.11
CA ALA A 407 -4.23 -0.26 14.34
C ALA A 407 -2.92 -0.38 15.15
N VAL A 408 -2.98 -0.12 16.46
CA VAL A 408 -1.85 -0.27 17.39
C VAL A 408 -1.41 -1.73 17.48
N VAL A 409 -2.34 -2.66 17.73
CA VAL A 409 -2.01 -4.09 17.86
C VAL A 409 -1.49 -4.66 16.53
N MET A 410 -2.08 -4.26 15.40
CA MET A 410 -1.60 -4.63 14.07
C MET A 410 -0.21 -4.07 13.76
N ALA A 411 0.12 -2.86 14.23
CA ALA A 411 1.35 -2.16 13.87
C ALA A 411 2.54 -2.40 14.81
N LEU A 412 2.34 -2.79 16.07
CA LEU A 412 3.40 -2.69 17.09
C LEU A 412 3.99 -3.96 17.64
N LEU A 413 3.40 -5.14 17.40
CA LEU A 413 3.94 -6.35 18.00
C LEU A 413 4.76 -7.12 16.97
N PRO A 414 6.11 -7.10 17.09
CA PRO A 414 6.98 -7.95 16.31
C PRO A 414 6.46 -9.38 16.27
N ALA A 415 6.61 -10.06 15.13
CA ALA A 415 6.18 -11.45 14.98
C ALA A 415 6.75 -12.38 16.06
N VAL A 416 7.89 -12.01 16.68
CA VAL A 416 8.51 -12.76 17.78
C VAL A 416 7.70 -12.78 19.09
N PHE A 417 6.78 -11.83 19.30
CA PHE A 417 5.91 -11.79 20.48
C PHE A 417 4.51 -12.37 20.22
N ARG A 418 4.27 -12.92 19.03
CA ARG A 418 2.98 -13.51 18.62
C ARG A 418 3.16 -15.00 18.38
N SER A 419 2.22 -15.81 18.89
CA SER A 419 2.22 -17.24 18.62
C SER A 419 1.77 -17.55 17.19
N ALA A 420 1.03 -16.63 16.55
CA ALA A 420 0.61 -16.71 15.16
C ALA A 420 1.34 -15.69 14.27
N LYS A 421 1.67 -16.10 13.03
CA LYS A 421 2.38 -15.26 12.04
C LYS A 421 1.59 -14.00 11.65
N ALA A 422 0.26 -14.05 11.74
CA ALA A 422 -0.65 -12.94 11.49
C ALA A 422 -1.75 -12.90 12.57
N THR A 423 -2.24 -11.70 12.89
CA THR A 423 -3.37 -11.45 13.80
C THR A 423 -4.45 -10.71 13.04
N VAL A 424 -5.68 -11.22 13.06
CA VAL A 424 -6.83 -10.55 12.45
C VAL A 424 -7.29 -9.38 13.35
N PRO A 425 -7.60 -8.20 12.78
CA PRO A 425 -8.03 -7.03 13.54
C PRO A 425 -9.40 -7.18 14.23
N CYS A 426 -9.65 -6.22 15.12
CA CYS A 426 -10.88 -6.00 15.89
C CYS A 426 -11.08 -7.02 17.01
N TYR A 427 -11.33 -6.51 18.20
CA TYR A 427 -11.59 -7.31 19.39
C TYR A 427 -13.06 -7.27 19.85
N ASP A 428 -13.86 -6.33 19.37
CA ASP A 428 -15.29 -6.21 19.72
C ASP A 428 -16.14 -6.82 18.61
N LEU A 429 -17.06 -7.72 18.99
CA LEU A 429 -17.91 -8.44 18.04
C LEU A 429 -19.31 -8.69 18.60
N VAL A 430 -20.26 -8.82 17.68
CA VAL A 430 -21.59 -9.38 17.95
C VAL A 430 -21.89 -10.41 16.89
N GLY A 431 -22.42 -11.57 17.29
CA GLY A 431 -22.69 -12.65 16.36
C GLY A 431 -23.53 -13.76 16.93
N THR A 432 -23.78 -14.77 16.11
CA THR A 432 -24.59 -15.94 16.45
C THR A 432 -23.70 -17.10 16.86
N VAL A 433 -24.00 -17.71 18.00
CA VAL A 433 -23.32 -18.92 18.47
C VAL A 433 -23.71 -20.08 17.57
N LEU A 434 -22.72 -20.66 16.88
CA LEU A 434 -22.87 -21.85 16.04
C LEU A 434 -22.70 -23.14 16.84
N ASP A 435 -21.74 -23.16 17.77
CA ASP A 435 -21.41 -24.35 18.56
C ASP A 435 -20.83 -23.98 19.93
N VAL A 436 -20.97 -24.91 20.89
CA VAL A 436 -20.51 -24.78 22.28
C VAL A 436 -19.83 -26.09 22.69
N TRP A 437 -18.58 -26.01 23.16
CA TRP A 437 -17.83 -27.19 23.59
C TRP A 437 -16.94 -26.89 24.80
N THR A 438 -16.53 -27.95 25.50
CA THR A 438 -15.56 -27.87 26.60
C THR A 438 -14.38 -28.78 26.26
N PRO A 439 -13.17 -28.24 26.02
CA PRO A 439 -12.00 -29.05 25.77
C PRO A 439 -11.69 -29.98 26.96
N PRO A 440 -11.23 -31.22 26.71
CA PRO A 440 -10.81 -32.11 27.79
C PRO A 440 -9.59 -31.52 28.53
N PRO A 441 -9.46 -31.76 29.85
CA PRO A 441 -8.32 -31.28 30.61
C PRO A 441 -7.00 -31.86 30.05
N PRO A 442 -5.87 -31.14 30.20
CA PRO A 442 -4.58 -31.64 29.73
C PRO A 442 -4.23 -32.97 30.44
N PRO A 443 -3.55 -33.90 29.76
CA PRO A 443 -3.10 -35.15 30.38
C PRO A 443 -2.16 -34.83 31.57
N PRO A 444 -2.26 -35.56 32.68
CA PRO A 444 -1.45 -35.29 33.86
C PRO A 444 0.04 -35.37 33.52
N SER A 445 0.80 -34.34 33.89
CA SER A 445 2.26 -34.34 33.75
C SER A 445 2.83 -35.51 34.57
N SER A 446 3.55 -36.41 33.91
CA SER A 446 4.20 -37.55 34.55
C SER A 446 5.21 -37.08 35.60
N SER A 447 4.81 -37.10 36.86
CA SER A 447 5.68 -37.09 38.03
C SER A 447 5.14 -38.14 39.00
N PRO A 448 5.94 -39.13 39.43
CA PRO A 448 5.44 -40.22 40.23
C PRO A 448 5.41 -39.80 41.69
N SER A 449 4.23 -39.48 42.23
CA SER A 449 4.03 -39.62 43.67
C SER A 449 2.55 -39.76 44.05
N THR A 450 2.34 -40.83 44.83
CA THR A 450 1.24 -41.09 45.77
C THR A 450 -0.16 -41.41 45.23
N THR A 451 -0.45 -42.71 45.33
CA THR A 451 -1.74 -43.37 45.34
C THR A 451 -2.74 -42.65 46.26
N THR A 452 -3.66 -41.90 45.67
CA THR A 452 -4.95 -41.59 46.30
C THR A 452 -5.97 -41.59 45.17
N ALA A 453 -7.05 -42.36 45.34
CA ALA A 453 -8.11 -42.49 44.33
C ALA A 453 -8.63 -41.09 43.95
N PRO A 454 -8.75 -40.75 42.66
CA PRO A 454 -9.28 -39.47 42.25
C PRO A 454 -10.74 -39.37 42.71
N ALA A 455 -11.06 -38.33 43.47
CA ALA A 455 -12.44 -37.98 43.79
C ALA A 455 -13.25 -37.86 42.48
N PRO A 456 -14.55 -38.24 42.48
CA PRO A 456 -15.39 -38.09 41.29
C PRO A 456 -15.32 -36.64 40.80
N ALA A 457 -14.98 -36.48 39.52
CA ALA A 457 -14.92 -35.17 38.89
C ALA A 457 -16.26 -34.44 39.13
N PRO A 458 -16.24 -33.18 39.59
CA PRO A 458 -17.47 -32.43 39.79
C PRO A 458 -18.25 -32.40 38.47
N ALA A 459 -19.58 -32.59 38.56
CA ALA A 459 -20.46 -32.53 37.39
C ALA A 459 -20.19 -31.24 36.62
N ALA A 460 -19.99 -31.35 35.30
CA ALA A 460 -19.70 -30.19 34.47
C ALA A 460 -20.84 -29.15 34.62
N PRO A 461 -20.51 -27.87 34.86
CA PRO A 461 -21.52 -26.84 34.99
C PRO A 461 -22.37 -26.76 33.70
N ALA A 462 -23.65 -26.42 33.85
CA ALA A 462 -24.54 -26.24 32.71
C ALA A 462 -23.99 -25.17 31.75
N PRO A 463 -24.09 -25.37 30.42
CA PRO A 463 -23.48 -24.47 29.45
C PRO A 463 -24.12 -23.08 29.51
N ARG A 464 -23.29 -22.03 29.44
CA ARG A 464 -23.77 -20.64 29.48
C ARG A 464 -24.37 -20.19 28.16
N PHE A 465 -24.11 -20.91 27.07
CA PHE A 465 -24.63 -20.59 25.75
C PHE A 465 -25.25 -21.83 25.11
N ARG A 466 -26.10 -21.60 24.11
CA ARG A 466 -26.62 -22.62 23.22
C ARG A 466 -26.42 -22.18 21.76
N PRO A 467 -26.26 -23.12 20.82
CA PRO A 467 -26.35 -22.79 19.40
C PRO A 467 -27.63 -22.00 19.10
N GLY A 468 -27.49 -20.91 18.34
CA GLY A 468 -28.54 -19.94 18.05
C GLY A 468 -28.59 -18.72 18.98
N ASP A 469 -27.93 -18.75 20.14
CA ASP A 469 -27.85 -17.56 21.00
C ASP A 469 -27.07 -16.44 20.29
N THR A 470 -27.52 -15.19 20.45
CA THR A 470 -26.74 -14.02 20.03
C THR A 470 -25.79 -13.61 21.15
N ALA A 471 -24.50 -13.55 20.85
CA ALA A 471 -23.44 -13.23 21.79
C ALA A 471 -22.79 -11.88 21.47
N VAL A 472 -22.54 -11.09 22.51
CA VAL A 472 -21.68 -9.89 22.50
C VAL A 472 -20.33 -10.30 23.07
N GLY A 473 -19.27 -10.15 22.29
CA GLY A 473 -17.92 -10.65 22.61
C GLY A 473 -16.86 -9.56 22.66
N PHE A 474 -15.87 -9.75 23.54
CA PHE A 474 -14.69 -8.91 23.65
C PHE A 474 -13.41 -9.75 23.77
N LEU A 475 -12.68 -9.87 22.66
CA LEU A 475 -11.42 -10.61 22.56
C LEU A 475 -10.31 -9.80 23.22
N VAL A 476 -9.91 -10.17 24.44
CA VAL A 476 -8.78 -9.50 25.10
C VAL A 476 -7.49 -9.65 24.28
N VAL A 477 -6.64 -8.63 24.30
CA VAL A 477 -5.40 -8.57 23.51
C VAL A 477 -4.53 -9.81 23.71
N ALA A 478 -4.39 -10.29 24.95
CA ALA A 478 -3.60 -11.49 25.26
C ALA A 478 -4.14 -12.78 24.59
N HIS A 479 -5.45 -12.87 24.34
CA HIS A 479 -6.04 -13.99 23.60
C HIS A 479 -5.74 -13.83 22.11
N MET A 480 -6.05 -12.67 21.52
CA MET A 480 -5.81 -12.35 20.11
C MET A 480 -4.35 -12.58 19.69
N LEU A 481 -3.37 -12.15 20.51
CA LEU A 481 -1.95 -12.35 20.20
C LEU A 481 -1.50 -13.81 20.22
N ARG A 482 -2.21 -14.65 20.99
CA ARG A 482 -1.94 -16.09 21.09
C ARG A 482 -2.64 -16.87 19.98
N SER A 483 -3.91 -16.55 19.71
CA SER A 483 -4.71 -17.28 18.71
C SER A 483 -4.52 -16.78 17.29
N GLY A 484 -4.16 -15.51 17.11
CA GLY A 484 -4.20 -14.84 15.81
C GLY A 484 -5.62 -14.43 15.38
N SER A 485 -6.64 -14.74 16.17
CA SER A 485 -8.05 -14.54 15.80
C SER A 485 -8.58 -13.17 16.17
N GLY A 486 -9.47 -12.63 15.34
CA GLY A 486 -10.11 -11.32 15.50
C GLY A 486 -11.52 -11.30 14.93
N ALA A 487 -12.27 -10.25 15.26
CA ALA A 487 -13.69 -10.12 14.89
C ALA A 487 -13.92 -10.05 13.38
N LEU A 488 -12.93 -9.58 12.60
CA LEU A 488 -13.02 -9.51 11.13
C LEU A 488 -12.76 -10.85 10.42
N GLN A 489 -12.63 -11.96 11.16
CA GLN A 489 -12.40 -13.30 10.59
C GLN A 489 -13.68 -13.96 10.06
N GLY A 490 -14.85 -13.34 10.23
CA GLY A 490 -16.16 -13.89 9.82
C GLY A 490 -16.70 -14.96 10.75
N THR A 491 -15.88 -15.94 11.13
CA THR A 491 -16.19 -16.92 12.19
C THR A 491 -15.03 -16.99 13.17
N VAL A 492 -15.32 -16.93 14.46
CA VAL A 492 -14.31 -16.90 15.53
C VAL A 492 -14.60 -17.92 16.62
N ALA A 493 -13.54 -18.60 17.07
CA ALA A 493 -13.57 -19.47 18.24
C ALA A 493 -13.00 -18.71 19.45
N LEU A 494 -13.74 -18.63 20.54
CA LEU A 494 -13.29 -17.93 21.76
C LEU A 494 -13.84 -18.58 23.04
N PRO A 495 -13.09 -18.52 24.16
CA PRO A 495 -13.59 -18.96 25.45
C PRO A 495 -14.82 -18.17 25.90
N ALA A 496 -15.84 -18.85 26.42
CA ALA A 496 -17.12 -18.27 26.79
C ALA A 496 -17.02 -17.15 27.85
N LYS A 497 -15.92 -17.07 28.61
CA LYS A 497 -15.66 -15.96 29.53
C LYS A 497 -15.54 -14.60 28.85
N TYR A 498 -15.23 -14.56 27.55
CA TYR A 498 -15.09 -13.33 26.75
C TYR A 498 -16.39 -12.93 26.04
N ALA A 499 -17.51 -13.59 26.34
CA ALA A 499 -18.81 -13.27 25.75
C ALA A 499 -19.94 -13.28 26.78
N VAL A 500 -21.00 -12.54 26.46
CA VAL A 500 -22.28 -12.51 27.18
C VAL A 500 -23.44 -12.54 26.19
N ARG A 501 -24.63 -12.99 26.61
CA ARG A 501 -25.80 -13.04 25.72
C ARG A 501 -26.37 -11.63 25.50
N LEU A 502 -26.77 -11.35 24.26
CA LEU A 502 -27.57 -10.18 23.94
C LEU A 502 -29.02 -10.37 24.42
N PRO A 503 -29.62 -9.39 25.13
CA PRO A 503 -31.03 -9.44 25.48
C PRO A 503 -31.91 -9.54 24.24
N SER A 504 -32.95 -10.37 24.28
CA SER A 504 -33.84 -10.64 23.13
C SER A 504 -34.61 -9.42 22.65
N ASN A 505 -34.67 -8.34 23.44
CA ASN A 505 -35.29 -7.07 23.07
C ASN A 505 -34.33 -6.11 22.35
N ARG A 506 -33.12 -6.55 21.97
CA ARG A 506 -32.11 -5.75 21.27
C ARG A 506 -31.66 -6.43 19.99
N VAL A 507 -31.27 -5.61 19.00
CA VAL A 507 -30.72 -6.08 17.73
C VAL A 507 -29.18 -6.12 17.78
N PRO A 508 -28.51 -7.04 17.05
CA PRO A 508 -27.06 -7.20 17.09
C PRO A 508 -26.28 -5.90 16.86
N ARG A 509 -26.73 -5.10 15.87
CA ARG A 509 -26.13 -3.81 15.51
C ARG A 509 -25.98 -2.86 16.70
N ASP A 510 -26.98 -2.79 17.58
CA ASP A 510 -27.01 -1.83 18.70
C ASP A 510 -26.04 -2.19 19.82
N ALA A 511 -25.55 -3.43 19.83
CA ALA A 511 -24.55 -3.92 20.78
C ALA A 511 -23.13 -3.92 20.22
N ALA A 512 -22.94 -3.68 18.92
CA ALA A 512 -21.63 -3.67 18.29
C ALA A 512 -20.79 -2.49 18.80
N GLY A 513 -19.62 -2.78 19.37
CA GLY A 513 -18.78 -1.76 20.00
C GLY A 513 -19.18 -1.42 21.43
N LEU A 514 -20.22 -2.04 22.00
CA LEU A 514 -20.77 -1.68 23.30
C LEU A 514 -19.75 -1.83 24.43
N LEU A 515 -18.99 -2.92 24.42
CA LEU A 515 -18.09 -3.26 25.52
C LEU A 515 -16.92 -2.28 25.61
N LEU A 516 -16.52 -1.65 24.49
CA LEU A 516 -15.60 -0.51 24.50
C LEU A 516 -16.30 0.85 24.68
N THR A 517 -17.53 1.00 24.17
CA THR A 517 -18.30 2.28 24.20
C THR A 517 -18.93 2.57 25.54
N ALA A 518 -19.07 1.59 26.44
CA ALA A 518 -19.68 1.79 27.76
C ALA A 518 -18.95 2.82 28.66
N CYS A 519 -17.79 3.32 28.24
CA CYS A 519 -17.10 4.48 28.83
C CYS A 519 -17.65 5.84 28.35
N ALA A 520 -18.51 5.90 27.34
CA ALA A 520 -19.15 7.12 26.87
C ALA A 520 -20.49 7.34 27.61
N ALA A 521 -20.46 8.19 28.63
CA ALA A 521 -21.61 8.50 29.45
C ALA A 521 -22.73 9.21 28.66
N CYS A 522 -23.96 9.16 29.21
CA CYS A 522 -25.09 9.95 28.77
C CYS A 522 -24.67 11.44 28.64
N LEU A 523 -24.76 12.00 27.43
CA LEU A 523 -24.39 13.38 27.14
C LEU A 523 -25.36 14.33 27.85
N LEU A 524 -24.97 14.81 29.04
CA LEU A 524 -25.73 15.82 29.78
C LEU A 524 -25.22 17.24 29.48
N LEU A 525 -23.90 17.41 29.29
CA LEU A 525 -23.24 18.71 29.12
C LEU A 525 -22.00 18.61 28.20
N VAL A 526 -21.74 19.64 27.41
CA VAL A 526 -20.57 19.76 26.52
C VAL A 526 -19.65 20.87 27.03
N VAL A 527 -18.36 20.57 27.17
CA VAL A 527 -17.30 21.54 27.48
C VAL A 527 -16.27 21.49 26.36
N ASP A 528 -16.05 22.61 25.68
CA ASP A 528 -15.03 22.73 24.65
C ASP A 528 -13.65 22.94 25.30
N TYR A 529 -12.88 21.86 25.41
CA TYR A 529 -11.56 21.90 26.04
C TYR A 529 -10.54 22.73 25.27
N THR A 530 -10.78 23.06 24.00
CA THR A 530 -9.85 23.88 23.20
C THR A 530 -9.88 25.36 23.57
N GLN A 531 -10.91 25.80 24.29
CA GLN A 531 -11.07 27.19 24.74
C GLN A 531 -10.43 27.46 26.09
N HIS A 532 -9.82 26.45 26.73
CA HIS A 532 -9.31 26.55 28.09
C HIS A 532 -7.84 26.11 28.15
N ALA A 533 -6.95 27.03 28.54
CA ALA A 533 -5.53 26.73 28.73
C ALA A 533 -5.28 25.69 29.85
N ASN A 534 -6.17 25.60 30.85
CA ASN A 534 -6.15 24.57 31.88
C ASN A 534 -7.56 24.03 32.14
N LEU A 535 -7.90 22.91 31.52
CA LEU A 535 -9.20 22.27 31.64
C LEU A 535 -9.53 21.85 33.08
N ALA A 536 -8.56 21.39 33.86
CA ALA A 536 -8.81 20.93 35.23
C ALA A 536 -9.26 22.06 36.15
N ASP A 537 -8.71 23.26 35.99
CA ASP A 537 -9.10 24.43 36.79
C ASP A 537 -10.51 24.89 36.45
N GLU A 538 -10.87 24.90 35.16
CA GLU A 538 -12.22 25.26 34.74
C GLU A 538 -13.26 24.25 35.23
N LEU A 539 -12.97 22.95 35.13
CA LEU A 539 -13.85 21.90 35.64
C LEU A 539 -14.03 22.01 37.16
N ALA A 540 -12.94 22.24 37.91
CA ALA A 540 -13.01 22.42 39.36
C ALA A 540 -13.82 23.67 39.74
N ARG A 541 -13.61 24.79 39.04
CA ARG A 541 -14.31 26.05 39.27
C ARG A 541 -15.81 25.92 39.00
N ARG A 542 -16.18 25.24 37.91
CA ARG A 542 -17.56 25.17 37.43
C ARG A 542 -18.40 24.08 38.11
N TYR A 543 -17.78 22.96 38.49
CA TYR A 543 -18.49 21.77 38.96
C TYR A 543 -17.99 21.21 40.30
N GLY A 544 -16.89 21.73 40.84
CA GLY A 544 -16.27 21.21 42.06
C GLY A 544 -15.55 19.87 41.83
N GLN A 545 -15.66 18.96 42.80
CA GLN A 545 -14.97 17.67 42.77
C GLN A 545 -15.91 16.50 42.45
N PHE A 546 -15.47 15.65 41.53
CA PHE A 546 -16.13 14.43 41.10
C PHE A 546 -15.71 13.22 41.95
N ASP A 547 -16.59 12.23 42.04
CA ASP A 547 -16.31 10.92 42.64
C ASP A 547 -15.47 10.03 41.71
N ALA A 548 -15.71 10.13 40.40
CA ALA A 548 -14.95 9.44 39.37
C ALA A 548 -14.85 10.28 38.09
N VAL A 549 -13.77 10.09 37.34
CA VAL A 549 -13.58 10.64 35.99
C VAL A 549 -13.40 9.47 35.03
N ILE A 550 -14.16 9.48 33.92
CA ILE A 550 -14.01 8.54 32.82
C ILE A 550 -13.48 9.33 31.63
N ASP A 551 -12.19 9.16 31.36
CA ASP A 551 -11.46 9.83 30.29
C ASP A 551 -11.41 8.95 29.04
N ALA A 552 -12.37 9.17 28.14
CA ALA A 552 -12.46 8.47 26.87
C ALA A 552 -11.41 8.94 25.84
N PHE A 553 -10.76 10.10 26.07
CA PHE A 553 -9.79 10.67 25.14
C PHE A 553 -8.35 10.27 25.48
N GLY A 554 -8.01 10.23 26.76
CA GLY A 554 -6.69 9.89 27.28
C GLY A 554 -5.79 11.11 27.50
N ASP A 555 -6.33 12.23 28.01
CA ASP A 555 -5.61 13.48 28.25
C ASP A 555 -4.66 13.35 29.47
N GLN A 556 -3.35 13.39 29.19
CA GLN A 556 -2.33 13.31 30.23
C GLN A 556 -2.19 14.57 31.08
N ALA A 557 -2.51 15.75 30.55
CA ALA A 557 -2.48 16.98 31.33
C ALA A 557 -3.64 16.99 32.35
N LEU A 558 -4.82 16.53 31.92
CA LEU A 558 -5.98 16.35 32.78
C LEU A 558 -5.71 15.29 33.87
N TYR A 559 -5.15 14.14 33.51
CA TYR A 559 -4.75 13.12 34.48
C TYR A 559 -3.75 13.65 35.51
N LYS A 560 -2.68 14.33 35.07
CA LYS A 560 -1.67 14.90 35.99
C LYS A 560 -2.25 15.93 36.95
N SER A 561 -3.33 16.60 36.55
CA SER A 561 -4.04 17.61 37.35
C SER A 561 -5.28 17.06 38.06
N CYS A 562 -5.55 15.75 37.99
CA CYS A 562 -6.83 15.18 38.41
C CYS A 562 -7.15 15.37 39.90
N ALA A 563 -6.15 15.60 40.76
CA ALA A 563 -6.35 15.88 42.18
C ALA A 563 -7.20 17.14 42.45
N ARG A 564 -7.25 18.07 41.49
CA ARG A 564 -8.05 19.31 41.57
C ARG A 564 -9.54 19.03 41.38
N ILE A 565 -9.86 18.04 40.54
CA ILE A 565 -11.23 17.71 40.12
C ILE A 565 -11.75 16.40 40.73
N LEU A 566 -10.92 15.59 41.39
CA LEU A 566 -11.33 14.34 42.05
C LEU A 566 -11.26 14.47 43.56
N LYS A 567 -12.30 13.98 44.25
CA LYS A 567 -12.30 13.83 45.71
C LYS A 567 -11.15 12.93 46.19
N PRO A 568 -10.68 13.08 47.44
CA PRO A 568 -9.77 12.10 48.05
C PRO A 568 -10.36 10.69 47.95
N GLY A 569 -9.63 9.75 47.34
CA GLY A 569 -10.12 8.38 47.08
C GLY A 569 -10.83 8.17 45.73
N GLY A 570 -11.11 9.24 44.98
CA GLY A 570 -11.72 9.18 43.66
C GLY A 570 -10.84 8.47 42.61
N VAL A 571 -11.50 7.92 41.59
CA VAL A 571 -10.86 7.12 40.53
C VAL A 571 -10.82 7.89 39.22
N TYR A 572 -9.64 7.95 38.60
CA TYR A 572 -9.45 8.39 37.22
C TYR A 572 -9.34 7.16 36.33
N SER A 573 -10.38 6.86 35.56
CA SER A 573 -10.38 5.77 34.60
C SER A 573 -10.14 6.33 33.21
N ALA A 574 -9.13 5.84 32.50
CA ALA A 574 -8.83 6.28 31.13
C ALA A 574 -8.98 5.12 30.14
N ALA A 575 -9.61 5.39 28.99
CA ALA A 575 -9.67 4.46 27.87
C ALA A 575 -8.29 4.25 27.23
N GLY A 576 -7.37 5.21 27.36
CA GLY A 576 -6.01 5.08 26.85
C GLY A 576 -5.17 6.33 27.14
N VAL A 577 -4.04 6.48 26.44
CA VAL A 577 -3.29 7.73 26.37
C VAL A 577 -3.41 8.25 24.95
N HIS A 578 -3.90 9.47 24.78
CA HIS A 578 -4.02 10.09 23.47
C HIS A 578 -2.64 10.27 22.85
N SER A 579 -2.50 9.91 21.57
CA SER A 579 -1.32 10.22 20.78
C SER A 579 -1.76 10.87 19.46
N ALA A 580 -1.19 12.02 19.14
CA ALA A 580 -1.41 12.71 17.86
C ALA A 580 -0.76 11.99 16.66
N THR A 581 0.07 10.96 16.91
CA THR A 581 0.74 10.18 15.87
C THR A 581 0.69 8.68 16.18
N PHE A 582 0.51 7.87 15.14
CA PHE A 582 0.48 6.40 15.23
C PHE A 582 1.84 5.78 14.84
N SER A 583 2.96 6.43 15.21
CA SER A 583 4.29 5.84 14.99
C SER A 583 4.61 4.79 16.05
N VAL A 584 5.50 3.82 15.75
CA VAL A 584 5.89 2.80 16.74
C VAL A 584 6.49 3.42 18.00
N TRP A 585 7.26 4.51 17.87
CA TRP A 585 7.78 5.25 19.02
C TRP A 585 6.69 5.94 19.83
N ALA A 586 5.71 6.53 19.16
CA ALA A 586 4.58 7.16 19.83
C ALA A 586 3.76 6.12 20.61
N VAL A 587 3.58 4.93 20.07
CA VAL A 587 2.79 3.90 20.74
C VAL A 587 3.59 3.12 21.80
N LEU A 588 4.90 2.90 21.62
CA LEU A 588 5.77 2.44 22.71
C LEU A 588 5.75 3.45 23.86
N LYS A 589 5.82 4.75 23.56
CA LYS A 589 5.68 5.82 24.54
C LYS A 589 4.31 5.77 25.21
N VAL A 590 3.22 5.51 24.49
CA VAL A 590 1.88 5.29 25.08
C VAL A 590 1.90 4.09 26.04
N GLY A 591 2.44 2.94 25.63
CA GLY A 591 2.53 1.75 26.48
C GLY A 591 3.37 1.98 27.74
N LEU A 592 4.53 2.62 27.61
CA LEU A 592 5.38 3.00 28.74
C LEU A 592 4.69 4.02 29.64
N THR A 593 3.93 4.96 29.07
CA THR A 593 3.17 5.96 29.85
C THR A 593 2.01 5.31 30.59
N LEU A 594 1.31 4.36 29.99
CA LEU A 594 0.26 3.58 30.65
C LEU A 594 0.82 2.75 31.81
N ALA A 595 1.94 2.05 31.58
CA ALA A 595 2.63 1.28 32.62
C ALA A 595 3.15 2.20 33.74
N ALA A 596 3.75 3.34 33.38
CA ALA A 596 4.17 4.35 34.34
C ALA A 596 2.97 4.85 35.15
N ASN A 597 1.84 5.21 34.52
CA ASN A 597 0.63 5.68 35.21
C ASN A 597 0.03 4.62 36.16
N ALA A 598 0.10 3.34 35.80
CA ALA A 598 -0.35 2.24 36.64
C ALA A 598 0.56 1.98 37.85
N LEU A 599 1.87 2.18 37.68
CA LEU A 599 2.90 1.90 38.69
C LEU A 599 3.31 3.16 39.50
N TRP A 600 2.94 4.35 39.04
CA TRP A 600 3.39 5.62 39.64
C TRP A 600 2.89 5.73 41.09
N PRO A 601 3.72 6.21 42.03
CA PRO A 601 3.31 6.36 43.42
C PRO A 601 2.05 7.23 43.54
N ARG A 602 1.07 6.79 44.34
CA ARG A 602 -0.11 7.59 44.69
C ARG A 602 0.24 8.75 45.63
N THR A 603 1.41 8.72 46.25
CA THR A 603 1.81 9.68 47.29
C THR A 603 2.28 10.99 46.65
N LYS A 604 1.63 12.11 47.00
CA LYS A 604 1.95 13.46 46.45
C LYS A 604 3.40 13.89 46.69
N TRP A 605 4.01 13.42 47.78
CA TRP A 605 5.40 13.72 48.12
C TRP A 605 6.43 13.11 47.15
N LEU A 606 6.10 12.01 46.46
CA LEU A 606 6.93 11.40 45.42
C LEU A 606 6.59 11.92 44.00
N GLY A 607 5.92 13.08 43.90
CA GLY A 607 5.46 13.62 42.62
C GLY A 607 4.26 12.88 42.01
N GLY A 608 3.52 12.13 42.84
CA GLY A 608 2.32 11.40 42.44
C GLY A 608 1.07 12.28 42.31
N THR A 609 0.11 11.85 41.49
CA THR A 609 -1.16 12.58 41.30
C THR A 609 -2.09 12.55 42.51
N GLY A 610 -1.82 11.73 43.54
CA GLY A 610 -2.68 11.65 44.72
C GLY A 610 -3.98 10.88 44.50
N ARG A 611 -4.19 10.29 43.31
CA ARG A 611 -5.45 9.63 42.91
C ARG A 611 -5.17 8.28 42.27
N THR A 612 -6.20 7.43 42.25
CA THR A 612 -6.11 6.11 41.64
C THR A 612 -6.32 6.21 40.14
N TRP A 613 -5.37 5.74 39.35
CA TRP A 613 -5.53 5.58 37.91
C TRP A 613 -5.93 4.13 37.57
N LYS A 614 -6.85 3.96 36.60
CA LYS A 614 -7.25 2.66 36.06
C LYS A 614 -7.31 2.69 34.53
N ALA A 615 -6.68 1.73 33.86
CA ALA A 615 -6.82 1.50 32.43
C ALA A 615 -8.14 0.76 32.14
N ALA A 616 -9.02 1.32 31.31
CA ALA A 616 -10.30 0.67 30.97
C ALA A 616 -10.19 -0.28 29.76
N SER A 617 -9.31 -0.03 28.79
CA SER A 617 -9.37 -0.71 27.47
C SER A 617 -8.43 -1.92 27.26
N MET A 618 -7.69 -2.36 28.28
CA MET A 618 -6.60 -3.35 28.09
C MET A 618 -6.64 -4.55 29.05
N MET A 619 -7.70 -4.68 29.84
CA MET A 619 -7.87 -5.76 30.81
C MET A 619 -9.12 -6.58 30.50
N ASP A 620 -9.10 -7.85 30.88
CA ASP A 620 -10.30 -8.69 30.89
C ASP A 620 -11.35 -8.02 31.79
N PRO A 621 -12.47 -7.53 31.25
CA PRO A 621 -13.49 -6.84 32.04
C PRO A 621 -14.16 -7.78 33.05
N GLY A 622 -14.05 -9.09 32.84
CA GLY A 622 -14.79 -10.09 33.58
C GLY A 622 -16.25 -10.16 33.13
N VAL A 623 -16.82 -11.35 33.30
CA VAL A 623 -18.18 -11.67 32.86
C VAL A 623 -19.22 -10.77 33.52
N GLU A 624 -19.12 -10.57 34.84
CA GLU A 624 -20.08 -9.78 35.61
C GLU A 624 -20.21 -8.34 35.10
N LEU A 625 -19.08 -7.72 34.71
CA LEU A 625 -19.08 -6.36 34.19
C LEU A 625 -19.71 -6.31 32.79
N MET A 626 -19.38 -7.27 31.92
CA MET A 626 -19.98 -7.36 30.58
C MET A 626 -21.49 -7.58 30.67
N GLU A 627 -21.95 -8.46 31.56
CA GLU A 627 -23.39 -8.69 31.81
C GLU A 627 -24.08 -7.42 32.30
N ARG A 628 -23.45 -6.67 33.21
CA ARG A 628 -23.99 -5.41 33.69
C ARG A 628 -24.11 -4.36 32.58
N VAL A 629 -23.08 -4.23 31.73
CA VAL A 629 -23.07 -3.28 30.61
C VAL A 629 -24.14 -3.64 29.57
N VAL A 630 -24.24 -4.92 29.21
CA VAL A 630 -25.24 -5.41 28.27
C VAL A 630 -26.66 -5.33 28.86
N GLY A 631 -26.81 -5.53 30.18
CA GLY A 631 -28.06 -5.30 30.90
C GLY A 631 -28.53 -3.85 30.81
N LEU A 632 -27.62 -2.88 30.97
CA LEU A 632 -27.95 -1.45 30.79
C LEU A 632 -28.40 -1.11 29.37
N LEU A 633 -27.84 -1.77 28.34
CA LEU A 633 -28.35 -1.69 26.98
C LEU A 633 -29.77 -2.28 26.90
N GLY A 634 -30.00 -3.47 27.46
CA GLY A 634 -31.32 -4.12 27.53
C GLY A 634 -32.39 -3.21 28.16
N GLU A 635 -32.07 -2.55 29.27
CA GLU A 635 -32.92 -1.59 29.98
C GLU A 635 -33.10 -0.24 29.24
N GLY A 636 -32.32 0.02 28.19
CA GLY A 636 -32.35 1.29 27.44
C GLY A 636 -31.66 2.46 28.14
N LYS A 637 -30.87 2.18 29.18
CA LYS A 637 -30.08 3.19 29.91
C LYS A 637 -28.75 3.50 29.23
N LEU A 638 -28.31 2.63 28.31
CA LEU A 638 -27.09 2.79 27.52
C LEU A 638 -27.40 2.64 26.02
N ARG A 639 -26.71 3.42 25.18
CA ARG A 639 -26.77 3.30 23.71
C ARG A 639 -25.38 3.46 23.12
N VAL A 640 -25.09 2.73 22.05
CA VAL A 640 -23.85 2.94 21.27
C VAL A 640 -24.06 4.11 20.32
N ALA A 641 -23.16 5.09 20.36
CA ALA A 641 -23.10 6.13 19.34
C ALA A 641 -22.40 5.57 18.11
N VAL A 642 -23.14 5.29 17.05
CA VAL A 642 -22.63 4.80 15.77
C VAL A 642 -22.39 5.98 14.84
N ASP A 643 -21.19 6.08 14.27
CA ASP A 643 -20.83 7.09 13.27
C ASP A 643 -21.26 6.62 11.87
N SER A 644 -20.79 5.45 11.48
CA SER A 644 -21.02 4.87 10.17
C SER A 644 -21.00 3.34 10.21
N GLU A 645 -21.67 2.73 9.23
CA GLU A 645 -21.74 1.30 9.04
C GLU A 645 -21.27 0.98 7.62
N TRP A 646 -20.40 -0.02 7.50
CA TRP A 646 -19.72 -0.35 6.26
C TRP A 646 -19.84 -1.85 5.97
N PRO A 647 -20.03 -2.25 4.71
CA PRO A 647 -19.94 -3.66 4.33
C PRO A 647 -18.48 -4.14 4.44
N PHE A 648 -18.29 -5.45 4.60
CA PHE A 648 -16.98 -6.06 4.83
C PHE A 648 -15.93 -5.74 3.74
N ASP A 649 -16.34 -5.70 2.46
CA ASP A 649 -15.48 -5.35 1.32
C ASP A 649 -14.95 -3.91 1.38
N LYS A 650 -15.57 -3.06 2.20
CA LYS A 650 -15.18 -1.67 2.47
C LYS A 650 -14.52 -1.48 3.83
N ALA A 651 -14.12 -2.55 4.52
CA ALA A 651 -13.47 -2.46 5.82
C ALA A 651 -12.21 -1.59 5.81
N LEU A 652 -11.44 -1.58 4.71
CA LEU A 652 -10.26 -0.72 4.58
C LEU A 652 -10.63 0.77 4.52
N ASP A 653 -11.70 1.13 3.81
CA ASP A 653 -12.19 2.52 3.74
C ASP A 653 -12.71 2.97 5.12
N ALA A 654 -13.35 2.06 5.86
CA ALA A 654 -13.79 2.31 7.23
C ALA A 654 -12.62 2.55 8.20
N PHE A 655 -11.49 1.83 8.04
CA PHE A 655 -10.27 2.09 8.79
C PHE A 655 -9.68 3.48 8.48
N ASP A 656 -9.87 4.03 7.28
CA ASP A 656 -9.42 5.40 6.99
C ASP A 656 -10.18 6.44 7.79
N VAL A 657 -11.51 6.27 7.89
CA VAL A 657 -12.36 7.18 8.69
C VAL A 657 -11.92 7.12 10.15
N LEU A 658 -11.64 5.93 10.67
CA LEU A 658 -11.12 5.73 12.02
C LEU A 658 -9.78 6.45 12.22
N LEU A 659 -8.82 6.24 11.32
CA LEU A 659 -7.47 6.79 11.41
C LEU A 659 -7.41 8.30 11.15
N SER A 660 -8.43 8.87 10.48
CA SER A 660 -8.55 10.33 10.30
C SER A 660 -8.80 11.09 11.61
N GLY A 661 -9.25 10.38 12.67
CA GLY A 661 -9.66 10.98 13.93
C GLY A 661 -10.96 11.80 13.88
N ARG A 662 -11.70 11.75 12.76
CA ARG A 662 -12.94 12.54 12.56
C ARG A 662 -14.23 11.80 12.88
N ALA A 663 -14.16 10.49 13.16
CA ALA A 663 -15.33 9.70 13.52
C ALA A 663 -15.99 10.25 14.80
N ARG A 664 -17.30 10.46 14.74
CA ARG A 664 -18.11 11.00 15.86
C ARG A 664 -18.69 9.90 16.77
N GLY A 665 -18.34 8.65 16.51
CA GLY A 665 -18.88 7.45 17.14
C GLY A 665 -18.16 6.19 16.65
N LYS A 666 -18.74 5.02 16.91
CA LYS A 666 -18.24 3.72 16.45
C LYS A 666 -18.44 3.54 14.97
N ILE A 667 -17.42 3.01 14.31
CA ILE A 667 -17.47 2.57 12.93
C ILE A 667 -17.71 1.08 12.94
N LEU A 668 -18.83 0.64 12.39
CA LEU A 668 -19.24 -0.76 12.37
C LEU A 668 -18.92 -1.36 11.01
N ILE A 669 -18.36 -2.57 11.02
CA ILE A 669 -18.25 -3.43 9.85
C ILE A 669 -19.32 -4.51 9.96
N LYS A 670 -20.20 -4.57 8.96
CA LYS A 670 -21.09 -5.71 8.78
C LYS A 670 -20.26 -6.84 8.15
N VAL A 671 -19.96 -7.85 8.96
CA VAL A 671 -18.98 -8.90 8.61
C VAL A 671 -19.65 -10.01 7.81
N ASN A 672 -20.76 -10.53 8.30
CA ASN A 672 -21.63 -11.47 7.59
C ASN A 672 -23.01 -10.82 7.40
N ASP A 673 -23.74 -11.22 6.37
CA ASP A 673 -25.17 -10.95 6.29
C ASP A 673 -25.92 -11.81 7.33
N ASP A 674 -26.95 -11.22 7.93
CA ASP A 674 -27.88 -11.98 8.78
C ASP A 674 -28.72 -12.85 7.82
N GLU A 675 -28.62 -14.19 7.94
CA GLU A 675 -29.41 -15.16 7.17
C GLU A 675 -30.92 -15.08 7.50
#